data_AF-A0A2P4PZ50-F1
#
_entry.id   AF-A0A2P4PZ50-F1
#
_cell.length_a   1.000
_cell.length_b   1.000
_cell.length_c   1.000
_cell.angle_alpha   90.00
_cell.angle_beta   90.00
_cell.angle_gamma   90.00
#
_symmetry.space_group_name_H-M   'P 1'
#
loop_
_entity.id
_entity.type
_entity.pdbx_description
1 polymer ?
#
loop_
_entity_poly.entity_id
_entity_poly.type
_entity_poly.pdbx_seq_one_letter_code
_entity_poly.pdbx_strand_id
1 'polypeptide(L)'
;MEGSSSQSGNSSTNTASGSLENNDPVSYKTILYENMSNNRILLKLEEDEFITPDEKVEELLKNLTKPSYLYALKLLFENLQNEFSSQVLENSLEALVDTSFKHYSKESVARLELHLRILVTVLERICFSPIVLSKELRDKVYNSLAKFAEIHRKTTQVIEIGLDNNFRTNFNQFNQQNNDQIAIKKRNYNIDFLLIHLRDTLHSLRDDETWFQEIIRRTKDFLKAALNITPGILSIAGVTLPNDNCSILSMLTQVRQSLSFKYPVASYYVDWRIMLIIQHNLFIWSESEKIISKKFGELVLMEYIWSFLEREWVNAEDKSILDSQTKFDEVSNKVAKALKNTGGFLNELAGNEPIALPHILWFGILDLAQNLIQRSSRIATYGLCYYLAIESLNKAPSSFIQFKSIELLLHLYNIDNKMFSMIEIDFDQYTQKLSENNLEDSLEKFRNLLTFVKEKYHEDLKILSNNTGKEKEGKGKKSNQNSYLKKEQISNSNILDVIADEITCPINSEPTDQLCILKCQHMLALNNLKKLKQKICPNCREKIEDNDIRYLSQNSIYKNLYTKFFESGHILPSIELENSDQLYETDDSDNSEVELILTKKKKFMNPIIKFNSKISSSILSRITKKQHPTYQNIIKEINEKNYEKAESLCKEFINFFPKSYSLRCILAYIYRCLNNYEQAHFFLKEAIDLNPKRSVAYFICGEIFFRQNDYGEAIYNLKETNYLERSIIYKAKINNSYILLGNSYLLRGHYADYDGYYDDDDDYDDYDDYTEAIKNYNIALKNDPNNYLCLKNCAYAYEIKEDYLSTLNLLDKLLNINKEDSLVLCYYGESLYNMTQYRKAISYFTKAYTIDPENIHNLNRRAITYYIIKEYDKVLSDLDKIIQLDPLNSSAYYLKSLTYYTKNDNNNAKVSFKKYAELLNSDNDLAKVHLFYLEYLLNNNSSKDLNDILTKIDQIHNYSSFEYEFLQFIKCKIYIELKEYSKARLALNNIWNFVFISYIIQEHPDFWSYLYEVCEINKNDFTEFGIVDEFSKYMYEEHDVYFVSILTNLNSELCQFQESDISSLSGLVLSSKNGNLRLVLPMLKNYKNYLICKMNVKKILSKDCFIKFIINDNYQDCMLKHKDVSKLEGLGWIEYQISEYRPLDVQLSIEINSIEMQIEYIRFGSNPRKVAYIPDMSFISYLLPDYHKFFSNVPETFKDKYFSRKEMENLLDLKDILNSL
;
A
#
# COMPACT_ATOMS: atom_id res chain seq x y z
N MET A 1 44.90 -64.42 2.09
CA MET A 1 43.50 -64.20 2.47
C MET A 1 43.00 -63.02 1.62
N GLU A 2 42.67 -63.23 0.34
CA GLU A 2 41.56 -64.06 -0.21
C GLU A 2 40.21 -63.38 0.05
N GLY A 3 39.35 -63.13 -0.95
CA GLY A 3 39.55 -63.31 -2.39
C GLY A 3 38.43 -62.71 -3.25
N SER A 4 38.69 -62.62 -4.56
CA SER A 4 37.84 -63.09 -5.69
C SER A 4 36.43 -63.62 -5.36
N SER A 5 35.38 -63.47 -6.21
CA SER A 5 35.24 -63.05 -7.62
C SER A 5 33.72 -62.90 -7.92
N SER A 6 33.17 -61.89 -8.61
CA SER A 6 33.33 -61.44 -10.01
C SER A 6 32.55 -62.24 -11.06
N GLN A 7 32.27 -61.61 -12.23
CA GLN A 7 31.47 -62.08 -13.40
C GLN A 7 29.93 -61.89 -13.28
N SER A 8 29.18 -61.57 -14.35
CA SER A 8 29.49 -61.05 -15.72
C SER A 8 28.19 -60.51 -16.38
N GLY A 9 28.20 -59.69 -17.44
CA GLY A 9 29.29 -58.98 -18.13
C GLY A 9 28.94 -58.60 -19.59
N ASN A 10 29.75 -57.72 -20.19
CA ASN A 10 29.84 -57.39 -21.64
C ASN A 10 28.63 -56.64 -22.27
N SER A 11 28.76 -55.93 -23.42
CA SER A 11 29.87 -55.88 -24.40
C SER A 11 30.10 -54.50 -25.09
N SER A 12 31.36 -54.25 -25.50
CA SER A 12 31.82 -53.73 -26.82
C SER A 12 31.46 -52.31 -27.33
N THR A 13 32.32 -51.54 -28.04
CA THR A 13 33.79 -51.57 -28.33
C THR A 13 34.24 -50.31 -29.12
N ASN A 14 35.48 -49.84 -28.92
CA ASN A 14 36.40 -49.20 -29.91
C ASN A 14 35.99 -47.82 -30.55
N THR A 15 36.84 -46.89 -31.01
CA THR A 15 38.33 -46.71 -31.20
C THR A 15 38.61 -45.18 -31.44
N ALA A 16 39.81 -44.57 -31.53
CA ALA A 16 41.24 -44.93 -31.44
C ALA A 16 42.14 -43.67 -31.18
N SER A 17 43.43 -43.90 -30.86
CA SER A 17 44.65 -43.12 -31.22
C SER A 17 44.80 -41.60 -30.95
N GLY A 18 45.88 -41.23 -30.24
CA GLY A 18 46.55 -39.92 -30.32
C GLY A 18 47.28 -39.49 -29.03
N SER A 19 48.62 -39.55 -28.98
CA SER A 19 49.38 -39.23 -27.76
C SER A 19 50.87 -38.92 -28.00
N LEU A 20 51.40 -37.86 -27.37
CA LEU A 20 52.84 -37.60 -27.19
C LEU A 20 53.04 -36.67 -25.96
N GLU A 21 53.77 -37.17 -24.95
CA GLU A 21 54.53 -36.51 -23.85
C GLU A 21 54.01 -35.18 -23.21
N ASN A 22 53.69 -35.12 -21.91
CA ASN A 22 54.52 -35.20 -20.67
C ASN A 22 55.43 -33.96 -20.45
N ASN A 23 55.50 -33.26 -19.31
CA ASN A 23 54.88 -33.39 -17.97
C ASN A 23 54.75 -32.01 -17.24
N ASP A 24 53.95 -32.01 -16.15
CA ASP A 24 53.76 -31.10 -14.99
C ASP A 24 54.90 -30.13 -14.53
N PRO A 25 54.66 -29.11 -13.64
CA PRO A 25 53.58 -29.01 -12.63
C PRO A 25 52.92 -27.61 -12.33
N VAL A 26 51.99 -27.64 -11.35
CA VAL A 26 51.40 -26.55 -10.51
C VAL A 26 50.29 -25.65 -11.09
N SER A 27 49.07 -26.15 -10.89
CA SER A 27 47.77 -25.47 -10.70
C SER A 27 47.76 -24.05 -10.09
N TYR A 28 46.94 -23.16 -10.66
CA TYR A 28 46.33 -21.99 -10.00
C TYR A 28 44.79 -22.09 -10.12
N LYS A 29 44.14 -22.85 -9.23
CA LYS A 29 42.68 -23.14 -9.32
C LYS A 29 41.83 -22.54 -8.21
N THR A 30 42.42 -21.72 -7.35
CA THR A 30 41.79 -21.19 -6.13
C THR A 30 42.44 -19.87 -5.73
N ILE A 31 41.66 -18.78 -5.71
CA ILE A 31 42.14 -17.43 -5.33
C ILE A 31 41.14 -16.65 -4.44
N LEU A 32 39.86 -17.05 -4.35
CA LEU A 32 38.84 -16.30 -3.57
C LEU A 32 38.25 -17.11 -2.41
N TYR A 33 37.75 -18.33 -2.64
CA TYR A 33 37.30 -19.18 -1.52
C TYR A 33 38.45 -19.73 -0.65
N GLU A 34 39.69 -19.67 -1.13
CA GLU A 34 40.88 -19.98 -0.32
C GLU A 34 41.33 -18.81 0.56
N ASN A 35 40.87 -17.56 0.39
CA ASN A 35 41.45 -16.43 1.13
C ASN A 35 41.18 -16.42 2.64
N MET A 36 40.17 -17.18 3.12
CA MET A 36 39.98 -17.41 4.56
C MET A 36 40.77 -18.63 5.10
N SER A 37 41.12 -19.61 4.27
CA SER A 37 41.90 -20.80 4.71
C SER A 37 43.40 -20.68 4.46
N ASN A 38 43.83 -19.91 3.46
CA ASN A 38 45.20 -19.87 2.95
C ASN A 38 45.90 -18.52 3.21
N ASN A 39 45.37 -17.71 4.12
CA ASN A 39 46.11 -16.55 4.62
C ASN A 39 47.33 -17.05 5.41
N ARG A 40 48.52 -16.95 4.80
CA ARG A 40 49.78 -17.44 5.37
C ARG A 40 50.14 -16.85 6.73
N ILE A 41 49.60 -15.69 7.11
CA ILE A 41 49.84 -15.13 8.46
C ILE A 41 48.95 -15.85 9.47
N LEU A 42 47.68 -16.10 9.15
CA LEU A 42 46.77 -16.85 10.05
C LEU A 42 47.20 -18.32 10.18
N LEU A 43 47.56 -18.98 9.06
CA LEU A 43 48.13 -20.32 9.08
C LEU A 43 49.44 -20.39 9.87
N LYS A 44 50.34 -19.40 9.71
CA LYS A 44 51.58 -19.38 10.50
C LYS A 44 51.31 -19.17 12.00
N LEU A 45 50.31 -18.38 12.37
CA LEU A 45 49.93 -18.24 13.78
C LEU A 45 49.39 -19.57 14.35
N GLU A 46 48.71 -20.39 13.54
CA GLU A 46 48.30 -21.75 13.91
C GLU A 46 49.49 -22.73 14.00
N GLU A 47 50.52 -22.55 13.16
CA GLU A 47 51.82 -23.27 13.27
C GLU A 47 52.65 -22.82 14.49
N ASP A 48 52.57 -21.53 14.88
CA ASP A 48 53.22 -20.93 16.05
C ASP A 48 52.41 -21.14 17.37
N GLU A 49 51.55 -22.16 17.43
CA GLU A 49 50.68 -22.56 18.56
C GLU A 49 49.56 -21.56 19.01
N PHE A 50 49.32 -20.46 18.31
CA PHE A 50 48.17 -19.57 18.60
C PHE A 50 46.88 -20.15 17.99
N ILE A 51 46.06 -20.82 18.80
CA ILE A 51 44.91 -21.61 18.32
C ILE A 51 43.62 -20.77 18.26
N THR A 52 43.36 -19.94 19.27
CA THR A 52 42.10 -19.19 19.41
C THR A 52 42.05 -17.91 18.55
N PRO A 53 40.85 -17.37 18.24
CA PRO A 53 40.72 -16.09 17.55
C PRO A 53 41.32 -14.92 18.33
N ASP A 54 41.18 -14.91 19.66
CA ASP A 54 41.71 -13.88 20.56
C ASP A 54 43.24 -13.82 20.53
N GLU A 55 43.92 -14.96 20.70
CA GLU A 55 45.39 -15.05 20.62
C GLU A 55 45.93 -14.55 19.27
N LYS A 56 45.27 -14.92 18.17
CA LYS A 56 45.64 -14.48 16.81
C LYS A 56 45.46 -12.97 16.64
N VAL A 57 44.42 -12.37 17.23
CA VAL A 57 44.25 -10.91 17.24
C VAL A 57 45.37 -10.24 18.02
N GLU A 58 45.67 -10.68 19.24
CA GLU A 58 46.67 -10.02 20.09
C GLU A 58 48.08 -10.01 19.46
N GLU A 59 48.48 -11.07 18.74
CA GLU A 59 49.75 -11.06 17.97
C GLU A 59 49.67 -10.13 16.75
N LEU A 60 48.55 -10.07 16.04
CA LEU A 60 48.37 -9.17 14.88
C LEU A 60 48.40 -7.68 15.27
N LEU A 61 47.83 -7.30 16.42
CA LEU A 61 47.83 -5.93 16.93
C LEU A 61 49.26 -5.36 17.12
N LYS A 62 50.27 -6.22 17.30
CA LYS A 62 51.68 -5.81 17.44
C LYS A 62 52.28 -5.25 16.15
N ASN A 63 51.61 -5.36 14.98
CA ASN A 63 52.17 -4.92 13.69
C ASN A 63 51.20 -4.20 12.73
N LEU A 64 50.30 -3.36 13.25
CA LEU A 64 49.33 -2.51 12.50
C LEU A 64 49.97 -1.49 11.49
N THR A 65 51.29 -1.50 11.33
CA THR A 65 51.99 -0.73 10.29
C THR A 65 52.00 -1.43 8.92
N LYS A 66 51.82 -2.75 8.88
CA LYS A 66 51.87 -3.56 7.65
C LYS A 66 50.46 -3.84 7.10
N PRO A 67 50.16 -3.51 5.82
CA PRO A 67 48.88 -3.83 5.21
C PRO A 67 48.51 -5.32 5.24
N SER A 68 49.50 -6.22 5.22
CA SER A 68 49.29 -7.67 5.32
C SER A 68 48.72 -8.12 6.67
N TYR A 69 49.22 -7.54 7.78
CA TYR A 69 48.71 -7.82 9.13
C TYR A 69 47.32 -7.22 9.33
N LEU A 70 47.08 -6.00 8.82
CA LEU A 70 45.75 -5.39 8.77
C LEU A 70 44.76 -6.25 7.98
N TYR A 71 45.17 -6.83 6.83
CA TYR A 71 44.30 -7.71 6.05
C TYR A 71 43.98 -9.04 6.75
N ALA A 72 44.95 -9.65 7.44
CA ALA A 72 44.70 -10.82 8.29
C ALA A 72 43.72 -10.51 9.43
N LEU A 73 43.88 -9.34 10.06
CA LEU A 73 43.00 -8.85 11.13
C LEU A 73 41.56 -8.60 10.64
N LYS A 74 41.41 -8.03 9.43
CA LYS A 74 40.10 -7.86 8.77
C LYS A 74 39.37 -9.21 8.60
N LEU A 75 40.07 -10.23 8.09
CA LEU A 75 39.49 -11.56 7.86
C LEU A 75 39.03 -12.24 9.15
N LEU A 76 39.78 -12.10 10.25
CA LEU A 76 39.36 -12.61 11.57
C LEU A 76 38.06 -11.95 12.04
N PHE A 77 37.95 -10.61 11.96
CA PHE A 77 36.75 -9.91 12.42
C PHE A 77 35.54 -10.06 11.48
N GLU A 78 35.73 -10.29 10.18
CA GLU A 78 34.62 -10.55 9.24
C GLU A 78 34.03 -11.95 9.34
N ASN A 79 34.81 -12.96 9.75
CA ASN A 79 34.30 -14.32 9.94
C ASN A 79 33.41 -14.43 11.19
N LEU A 80 32.09 -14.39 10.99
CA LEU A 80 31.07 -14.43 12.05
C LEU A 80 31.09 -15.70 12.92
N GLN A 81 31.83 -16.75 12.55
CA GLN A 81 32.06 -17.92 13.40
C GLN A 81 33.11 -17.69 14.50
N ASN A 82 33.95 -16.67 14.37
CA ASN A 82 34.87 -16.26 15.42
C ASN A 82 34.11 -15.48 16.50
N GLU A 83 34.06 -16.02 17.72
CA GLU A 83 33.75 -15.28 18.93
C GLU A 83 35.02 -14.62 19.47
N PHE A 84 34.89 -13.45 20.11
CA PHE A 84 36.00 -12.67 20.66
C PHE A 84 35.66 -12.19 22.07
N SER A 85 36.63 -12.14 22.98
CA SER A 85 36.38 -11.57 24.32
C SER A 85 36.24 -10.05 24.28
N SER A 86 35.51 -9.51 25.26
CA SER A 86 35.33 -8.06 25.41
C SER A 86 36.64 -7.30 25.49
N GLN A 87 37.65 -7.89 26.14
CA GLN A 87 38.98 -7.29 26.29
C GLN A 87 39.71 -7.20 24.95
N VAL A 88 39.63 -8.23 24.09
CA VAL A 88 40.27 -8.22 22.78
C VAL A 88 39.61 -7.22 21.83
N LEU A 89 38.28 -7.05 21.90
CA LEU A 89 37.57 -6.02 21.15
C LEU A 89 37.91 -4.59 21.62
N GLU A 90 38.05 -4.38 22.94
CA GLU A 90 38.50 -3.11 23.53
C GLU A 90 39.95 -2.78 23.13
N ASN A 91 40.88 -3.71 23.34
CA ASN A 91 42.30 -3.60 22.98
C ASN A 91 42.48 -3.31 21.47
N SER A 92 41.61 -3.87 20.63
CA SER A 92 41.62 -3.65 19.17
C SER A 92 41.21 -2.23 18.80
N LEU A 93 40.16 -1.66 19.43
CA LEU A 93 39.79 -0.26 19.20
C LEU A 93 40.91 0.69 19.61
N GLU A 94 41.50 0.48 20.79
CA GLU A 94 42.64 1.25 21.31
C GLU A 94 43.82 1.29 20.32
N ALA A 95 44.31 0.11 19.91
CA ALA A 95 45.48 -0.02 19.06
C ALA A 95 45.24 0.53 17.64
N LEU A 96 44.03 0.39 17.10
CA LEU A 96 43.65 0.99 15.81
C LEU A 96 43.59 2.52 15.90
N VAL A 97 43.12 3.09 17.00
CA VAL A 97 43.04 4.56 17.19
C VAL A 97 44.41 5.22 17.28
N ASP A 98 45.37 4.59 17.96
CA ASP A 98 46.71 5.17 18.18
C ASP A 98 47.73 4.82 17.06
N THR A 99 47.28 4.18 15.98
CA THR A 99 48.13 3.77 14.85
C THR A 99 48.66 4.94 14.01
N SER A 100 49.99 5.00 13.82
CA SER A 100 50.65 6.11 13.11
C SER A 100 50.74 5.96 11.57
N PHE A 101 50.67 7.12 10.89
CA PHE A 101 50.90 7.30 9.45
C PHE A 101 52.06 8.29 9.27
N LYS A 102 53.21 7.82 8.77
CA LYS A 102 54.49 8.57 8.76
C LYS A 102 54.86 9.19 7.40
N HIS A 103 54.09 8.91 6.36
CA HIS A 103 54.26 9.45 5.00
C HIS A 103 52.90 9.47 4.29
N TYR A 104 52.83 10.09 3.12
CA TYR A 104 51.64 10.18 2.28
C TYR A 104 51.97 9.66 0.87
N SER A 105 51.27 8.61 0.43
CA SER A 105 51.49 7.87 -0.83
C SER A 105 50.19 7.20 -1.28
N LYS A 106 50.12 6.64 -2.51
CA LYS A 106 48.97 5.81 -2.93
C LYS A 106 48.73 4.65 -1.96
N GLU A 107 49.80 3.96 -1.54
CA GLU A 107 49.76 2.90 -0.53
C GLU A 107 49.20 3.38 0.82
N SER A 108 49.42 4.65 1.18
CA SER A 108 48.87 5.25 2.41
C SER A 108 47.36 5.40 2.35
N VAL A 109 46.76 5.65 1.17
CA VAL A 109 45.30 5.69 0.99
C VAL A 109 44.71 4.30 1.15
N ALA A 110 45.26 3.30 0.46
CA ALA A 110 44.76 1.93 0.55
C ALA A 110 44.94 1.35 1.97
N ARG A 111 46.07 1.65 2.64
CA ARG A 111 46.26 1.33 4.07
C ARG A 111 45.24 2.04 4.95
N LEU A 112 44.92 3.31 4.71
CA LEU A 112 43.91 4.04 5.49
C LEU A 112 42.50 3.49 5.27
N GLU A 113 42.12 3.13 4.05
CA GLU A 113 40.82 2.48 3.79
C GLU A 113 40.74 1.14 4.51
N LEU A 114 41.75 0.29 4.38
CA LEU A 114 41.83 -1.01 5.06
C LEU A 114 41.74 -0.84 6.59
N HIS A 115 42.45 0.14 7.15
CA HIS A 115 42.45 0.47 8.57
C HIS A 115 41.06 0.91 9.07
N LEU A 116 40.38 1.78 8.33
CA LEU A 116 39.03 2.24 8.64
C LEU A 116 37.98 1.12 8.48
N ARG A 117 38.15 0.22 7.49
CA ARG A 117 37.29 -0.97 7.35
C ARG A 117 37.39 -1.89 8.56
N ILE A 118 38.60 -2.13 9.09
CA ILE A 118 38.77 -2.93 10.32
C ILE A 118 38.13 -2.23 11.52
N LEU A 119 38.35 -0.92 11.68
CA LEU A 119 37.75 -0.13 12.77
C LEU A 119 36.21 -0.18 12.72
N VAL A 120 35.62 -0.17 11.52
CA VAL A 120 34.19 -0.43 11.30
C VAL A 120 33.81 -1.84 11.73
N THR A 121 34.48 -2.89 11.25
CA THR A 121 34.11 -4.28 11.58
C THR A 121 34.23 -4.58 13.07
N VAL A 122 35.24 -4.05 13.78
CA VAL A 122 35.38 -4.18 15.25
C VAL A 122 34.23 -3.48 15.96
N LEU A 123 33.87 -2.27 15.54
CA LEU A 123 32.77 -1.51 16.13
C LEU A 123 31.40 -2.16 15.85
N GLU A 124 31.23 -2.79 14.68
CA GLU A 124 30.05 -3.60 14.34
C GLU A 124 29.99 -4.90 15.16
N ARG A 125 31.11 -5.57 15.43
CA ARG A 125 31.16 -6.71 16.36
C ARG A 125 30.72 -6.30 17.76
N ILE A 126 31.14 -5.13 18.24
CA ILE A 126 30.69 -4.58 19.53
C ILE A 126 29.18 -4.29 19.50
N CYS A 127 28.65 -3.70 18.42
CA CYS A 127 27.20 -3.49 18.25
C CYS A 127 26.36 -4.78 18.39
N PHE A 128 26.88 -5.93 17.96
CA PHE A 128 26.22 -7.23 18.08
C PHE A 128 26.63 -8.05 19.32
N SER A 129 27.40 -7.46 20.24
CA SER A 129 27.90 -8.11 21.47
C SER A 129 27.28 -7.47 22.74
N PRO A 130 27.19 -8.20 23.87
CA PRO A 130 26.71 -7.67 25.15
C PRO A 130 27.79 -6.82 25.88
N ILE A 131 28.44 -5.92 25.15
CA ILE A 131 29.53 -5.06 25.61
C ILE A 131 29.00 -3.63 25.74
N VAL A 132 29.45 -2.89 26.76
CA VAL A 132 29.12 -1.47 26.96
C VAL A 132 30.42 -0.68 26.91
N LEU A 133 30.57 0.22 25.95
CA LEU A 133 31.79 1.00 25.81
C LEU A 133 31.89 2.11 26.87
N SER A 134 33.10 2.35 27.37
CA SER A 134 33.37 3.51 28.23
C SER A 134 33.22 4.82 27.44
N LYS A 135 32.79 5.89 28.14
CA LYS A 135 32.71 7.22 27.51
C LYS A 135 34.09 7.67 27.00
N GLU A 136 35.13 7.43 27.80
CA GLU A 136 36.50 7.78 27.47
C GLU A 136 36.97 7.12 26.17
N LEU A 137 36.73 5.81 26.00
CA LEU A 137 37.07 5.12 24.75
C LEU A 137 36.22 5.59 23.57
N ARG A 138 34.89 5.80 23.73
CA ARG A 138 34.05 6.37 22.65
C ARG A 138 34.56 7.73 22.20
N ASP A 139 34.88 8.64 23.13
CA ASP A 139 35.38 9.97 22.80
C ASP A 139 36.84 9.90 22.27
N LYS A 140 37.69 8.95 22.71
CA LYS A 140 39.02 8.67 22.13
C LYS A 140 38.93 8.22 20.67
N VAL A 141 38.03 7.28 20.35
CA VAL A 141 37.75 6.84 18.96
C VAL A 141 37.17 7.99 18.13
N TYR A 142 36.20 8.75 18.66
CA TYR A 142 35.61 9.89 17.94
C TYR A 142 36.65 10.96 17.58
N ASN A 143 37.52 11.32 18.52
CA ASN A 143 38.63 12.26 18.29
C ASN A 143 39.70 11.74 17.31
N SER A 144 39.74 10.44 17.02
CA SER A 144 40.63 9.88 15.99
C SER A 144 40.13 10.14 14.57
N LEU A 145 38.82 10.25 14.36
CA LEU A 145 38.21 10.48 13.04
C LEU A 145 38.70 11.79 12.40
N ALA A 146 38.94 12.82 13.21
CA ALA A 146 39.55 14.08 12.80
C ALA A 146 40.94 13.88 12.14
N LYS A 147 41.78 13.03 12.76
CA LYS A 147 43.12 12.69 12.29
C LYS A 147 43.05 11.91 10.98
N PHE A 148 42.17 10.92 10.90
CA PHE A 148 41.98 10.11 9.69
C PHE A 148 41.43 10.92 8.51
N ALA A 149 40.48 11.82 8.74
CA ALA A 149 39.99 12.77 7.73
C ALA A 149 41.09 13.71 7.22
N GLU A 150 42.01 14.16 8.10
CA GLU A 150 43.14 14.98 7.69
C GLU A 150 44.18 14.20 6.86
N ILE A 151 44.48 12.95 7.24
CA ILE A 151 45.35 12.04 6.48
C ILE A 151 44.74 11.79 5.09
N HIS A 152 43.43 11.52 5.00
CA HIS A 152 42.74 11.38 3.72
C HIS A 152 42.93 12.64 2.85
N ARG A 153 42.55 13.82 3.35
CA ARG A 153 42.67 15.09 2.60
C ARG A 153 44.10 15.34 2.11
N LYS A 154 45.09 15.20 2.99
CA LYS A 154 46.51 15.39 2.64
C LYS A 154 46.98 14.42 1.56
N THR A 155 46.55 13.16 1.63
CA THR A 155 46.99 12.14 0.66
C THR A 155 46.31 12.30 -0.70
N THR A 156 45.02 12.68 -0.74
CA THR A 156 44.34 13.06 -1.99
C THR A 156 45.05 14.24 -2.67
N GLN A 157 45.39 15.30 -1.94
CA GLN A 157 46.14 16.44 -2.47
C GLN A 157 47.50 16.03 -3.08
N VAL A 158 48.23 15.11 -2.43
CA VAL A 158 49.50 14.57 -2.96
C VAL A 158 49.30 13.74 -4.24
N ILE A 159 48.20 12.98 -4.34
CA ILE A 159 47.88 12.14 -5.51
C ILE A 159 47.43 12.99 -6.72
N GLU A 160 46.83 14.16 -6.49
CA GLU A 160 46.35 15.06 -7.54
C GLU A 160 47.44 15.98 -8.10
N ILE A 161 48.33 16.49 -7.24
CA ILE A 161 49.47 17.33 -7.66
C ILE A 161 50.54 16.51 -8.38
N GLY A 162 50.71 15.23 -7.99
CA GLY A 162 51.69 14.30 -8.55
C GLY A 162 53.08 14.47 -7.94
N LEU A 163 53.74 13.34 -7.62
CA LEU A 163 55.00 13.32 -6.86
C LEU A 163 56.18 14.01 -7.58
N ASP A 164 56.17 14.07 -8.91
CA ASP A 164 57.30 14.56 -9.71
C ASP A 164 57.29 16.08 -9.93
N ASN A 165 56.17 16.77 -9.66
CA ASN A 165 56.04 18.22 -9.88
C ASN A 165 56.38 19.05 -8.63
N ASN A 166 57.62 19.53 -8.54
CA ASN A 166 58.05 20.65 -7.67
C ASN A 166 57.81 20.53 -6.15
N PHE A 167 57.82 19.32 -5.58
CA PHE A 167 57.75 19.08 -4.12
C PHE A 167 58.86 19.73 -3.25
N ARG A 168 59.83 20.44 -3.85
CA ARG A 168 61.08 20.86 -3.18
C ARG A 168 61.12 22.32 -2.68
N THR A 169 60.14 23.15 -3.00
CA THR A 169 60.15 24.59 -2.63
C THR A 169 59.10 25.00 -1.60
N ASN A 170 57.82 24.63 -1.78
CA ASN A 170 56.71 25.26 -1.04
C ASN A 170 55.93 24.33 -0.07
N PHE A 171 56.63 23.47 0.69
CA PHE A 171 56.01 22.61 1.71
C PHE A 171 55.22 23.39 2.80
N ASN A 172 55.49 24.69 2.97
CA ASN A 172 54.80 25.55 3.94
C ASN A 172 53.43 26.09 3.45
N GLN A 173 53.04 25.90 2.18
CA GLN A 173 51.76 26.43 1.68
C GLN A 173 50.52 25.57 2.04
N PHE A 174 50.70 24.35 2.56
CA PHE A 174 49.57 23.47 2.98
C PHE A 174 48.63 24.08 4.05
N ASN A 175 49.04 25.18 4.70
CA ASN A 175 48.25 25.91 5.69
C ASN A 175 47.42 27.08 5.11
N GLN A 176 47.59 27.44 3.83
CA GLN A 176 46.82 28.54 3.22
C GLN A 176 45.46 28.03 2.70
N GLN A 177 44.37 28.52 3.30
CA GLN A 177 43.03 28.43 2.70
C GLN A 177 42.96 29.38 1.50
N ASN A 178 42.99 28.86 0.28
CA ASN A 178 42.57 29.58 -0.93
C ASN A 178 42.29 28.58 -2.08
N ASN A 179 41.37 28.98 -2.96
CA ASN A 179 40.94 28.28 -4.18
C ASN A 179 40.19 26.94 -3.97
N ASP A 180 38.96 27.02 -3.45
CA ASP A 180 37.96 25.93 -3.42
C ASP A 180 37.41 25.55 -4.83
N GLN A 181 38.23 25.61 -5.88
CA GLN A 181 37.86 25.32 -7.28
C GLN A 181 38.84 24.39 -8.03
N ILE A 182 39.73 23.68 -7.31
CA ILE A 182 40.40 22.51 -7.89
C ILE A 182 39.39 21.37 -7.92
N ALA A 183 38.95 20.97 -9.12
CA ALA A 183 38.08 19.81 -9.29
C ALA A 183 38.82 18.53 -8.84
N ILE A 184 38.33 17.91 -7.76
CA ILE A 184 38.99 16.80 -7.06
C ILE A 184 38.82 15.49 -7.87
N LYS A 185 39.61 15.35 -8.94
CA LYS A 185 39.56 14.24 -9.91
C LYS A 185 39.99 12.88 -9.35
N LYS A 186 40.66 12.78 -8.19
CA LYS A 186 41.25 11.53 -7.64
C LYS A 186 40.92 11.28 -6.16
N ARG A 187 39.65 11.48 -5.77
CA ARG A 187 39.13 11.24 -4.41
C ARG A 187 38.73 9.77 -4.17
N ASN A 188 39.23 9.13 -3.11
CA ASN A 188 38.76 7.79 -2.69
C ASN A 188 37.53 7.88 -1.78
N TYR A 189 36.34 7.80 -2.39
CA TYR A 189 35.06 7.94 -1.72
C TYR A 189 34.71 6.83 -0.71
N ASN A 190 35.39 5.67 -0.74
CA ASN A 190 35.21 4.65 0.33
C ASN A 190 35.62 5.22 1.70
N ILE A 191 36.69 6.02 1.75
CA ILE A 191 37.16 6.60 3.02
C ILE A 191 36.17 7.65 3.55
N ASP A 192 35.57 8.46 2.67
CA ASP A 192 34.50 9.37 3.05
C ASP A 192 33.34 8.59 3.70
N PHE A 193 32.81 7.57 3.02
CA PHE A 193 31.73 6.71 3.52
C PHE A 193 32.05 6.10 4.89
N LEU A 194 33.23 5.50 5.05
CA LEU A 194 33.66 4.85 6.29
C LEU A 194 33.74 5.83 7.46
N LEU A 195 34.26 7.06 7.25
CA LEU A 195 34.33 8.08 8.30
C LEU A 195 32.94 8.54 8.77
N ILE A 196 31.96 8.61 7.88
CA ILE A 196 30.58 9.02 8.21
C ILE A 196 29.83 7.89 8.92
N HIS A 197 29.97 6.64 8.46
CA HIS A 197 29.41 5.46 9.13
C HIS A 197 30.00 5.29 10.53
N LEU A 198 31.31 5.50 10.72
CA LEU A 198 31.93 5.51 12.06
C LEU A 198 31.37 6.63 12.95
N ARG A 199 31.25 7.86 12.43
CA ARG A 199 30.66 9.01 13.15
C ARG A 199 29.27 8.67 13.68
N ASP A 200 28.37 8.20 12.82
CA ASP A 200 26.97 7.96 13.19
C ASP A 200 26.80 6.69 14.02
N THR A 201 27.69 5.70 13.86
CA THR A 201 27.80 4.57 14.78
C THR A 201 28.10 5.03 16.20
N LEU A 202 29.15 5.84 16.37
CA LEU A 202 29.55 6.35 17.69
C LEU A 202 28.50 7.27 18.32
N HIS A 203 27.73 8.02 17.52
CA HIS A 203 26.59 8.79 18.04
C HIS A 203 25.45 7.90 18.56
N SER A 204 25.13 6.79 17.87
CA SER A 204 24.07 5.88 18.30
C SER A 204 24.42 5.12 19.60
N LEU A 205 25.70 4.85 19.85
CA LEU A 205 26.21 4.15 21.03
C LEU A 205 26.36 5.04 22.27
N ARG A 206 25.71 6.22 22.32
CA ARG A 206 25.98 7.20 23.39
C ARG A 206 25.24 6.98 24.71
N ASP A 207 24.08 6.32 24.76
CA ASP A 207 23.20 6.43 25.94
C ASP A 207 22.29 5.25 26.34
N ASP A 208 22.04 4.22 25.51
CA ASP A 208 21.13 3.10 25.85
C ASP A 208 21.42 1.81 25.04
N GLU A 209 22.50 1.10 25.39
CA GLU A 209 22.96 -0.13 24.71
C GLU A 209 22.00 -1.34 24.90
N THR A 210 21.21 -1.35 25.99
CA THR A 210 20.19 -2.38 26.26
C THR A 210 19.01 -2.29 25.30
N TRP A 211 18.57 -1.07 24.96
CA TRP A 211 17.54 -0.81 23.95
C TRP A 211 18.02 -1.25 22.56
N PHE A 212 19.30 -1.07 22.25
CA PHE A 212 19.90 -1.52 21.00
C PHE A 212 19.88 -3.06 20.87
N GLN A 213 20.16 -3.80 21.94
CA GLN A 213 20.03 -5.27 21.93
C GLN A 213 18.57 -5.74 21.86
N GLU A 214 17.63 -5.04 22.50
CA GLU A 214 16.18 -5.32 22.36
C GLU A 214 15.68 -5.07 20.93
N ILE A 215 16.21 -4.04 20.25
CA ILE A 215 15.98 -3.79 18.81
C ILE A 215 16.49 -4.95 17.94
N ILE A 216 17.72 -5.42 18.18
CA ILE A 216 18.30 -6.56 17.45
C ILE A 216 17.44 -7.81 17.68
N ARG A 217 17.02 -8.08 18.92
CA ARG A 217 16.14 -9.20 19.26
C ARG A 217 14.79 -9.12 18.56
N ARG A 218 14.07 -7.98 18.64
CA ARG A 218 12.79 -7.77 17.95
C ARG A 218 12.91 -7.98 16.45
N THR A 219 13.99 -7.47 15.84
CA THR A 219 14.25 -7.64 14.41
C THR A 219 14.54 -9.11 14.07
N LYS A 220 15.33 -9.82 14.90
CA LYS A 220 15.61 -11.26 14.75
C LYS A 220 14.32 -12.09 14.84
N ASP A 221 13.46 -11.81 15.81
CA ASP A 221 12.20 -12.54 16.02
C ASP A 221 11.17 -12.24 14.91
N PHE A 222 11.06 -10.98 14.48
CA PHE A 222 10.21 -10.59 13.35
C PHE A 222 10.66 -11.22 12.02
N LEU A 223 11.97 -11.23 11.74
CA LEU A 223 12.53 -11.91 10.56
C LEU A 223 12.31 -13.44 10.60
N LYS A 224 12.32 -14.07 11.79
CA LYS A 224 11.97 -15.49 11.93
C LYS A 224 10.51 -15.77 11.58
N ALA A 225 9.59 -14.90 11.97
CA ALA A 225 8.19 -15.00 11.59
C ALA A 225 8.00 -14.77 10.08
N ALA A 226 8.62 -13.71 9.54
CA ALA A 226 8.57 -13.33 8.13
C ALA A 226 8.97 -14.45 7.16
N LEU A 227 10.07 -15.16 7.49
CA LEU A 227 10.66 -16.19 6.63
C LEU A 227 10.16 -17.62 6.97
N ASN A 228 9.16 -17.74 7.85
CA ASN A 228 8.65 -19.00 8.41
C ASN A 228 9.76 -19.93 8.93
N ILE A 229 10.62 -19.38 9.80
CA ILE A 229 11.79 -20.10 10.34
C ILE A 229 11.46 -20.89 11.62
N THR A 230 10.50 -20.43 12.44
CA THR A 230 10.09 -21.12 13.67
C THR A 230 8.58 -20.98 13.92
N PRO A 231 7.77 -22.05 13.75
CA PRO A 231 6.37 -22.05 14.13
C PRO A 231 6.23 -22.22 15.65
N GLY A 232 5.80 -21.17 16.36
CA GLY A 232 5.36 -21.31 17.77
C GLY A 232 5.61 -20.13 18.72
N ILE A 233 6.55 -19.22 18.44
CA ILE A 233 6.86 -18.08 19.33
C ILE A 233 5.96 -16.88 19.01
N LEU A 234 4.66 -17.03 19.22
CA LEU A 234 3.63 -16.00 18.96
C LEU A 234 2.75 -15.75 20.20
N SER A 235 3.40 -15.33 21.29
CA SER A 235 2.74 -14.93 22.55
C SER A 235 3.35 -13.70 23.24
N ILE A 236 4.40 -13.09 22.67
CA ILE A 236 5.03 -11.87 23.22
C ILE A 236 4.64 -10.66 22.36
N ALA A 237 3.65 -9.91 22.87
CA ALA A 237 3.30 -8.53 22.53
C ALA A 237 3.34 -8.10 21.04
N GLY A 238 2.18 -8.16 20.38
CA GLY A 238 1.78 -7.15 19.39
C GLY A 238 2.10 -7.39 17.91
N VAL A 239 2.86 -8.41 17.54
CA VAL A 239 3.08 -8.76 16.12
C VAL A 239 2.02 -9.75 15.65
N THR A 240 0.99 -9.26 14.95
CA THR A 240 0.08 -10.11 14.18
C THR A 240 0.76 -10.60 12.91
N LEU A 241 0.52 -11.87 12.54
CA LEU A 241 0.97 -12.38 11.24
C LEU A 241 0.18 -11.66 10.12
N PRO A 242 0.84 -11.06 9.11
CA PRO A 242 0.14 -10.47 7.98
C PRO A 242 -0.34 -11.56 7.03
N ASN A 243 -1.66 -11.79 6.98
CA ASN A 243 -2.27 -12.66 5.96
C ASN A 243 -2.01 -12.10 4.55
N ASP A 244 -1.71 -13.01 3.60
CA ASP A 244 -1.56 -12.82 2.14
C ASP A 244 -1.34 -11.35 1.66
N ASN A 245 -0.10 -11.04 1.24
CA ASN A 245 0.41 -9.77 0.66
C ASN A 245 0.97 -8.70 1.62
N CYS A 246 1.81 -9.09 2.59
CA CYS A 246 2.82 -8.16 3.09
C CYS A 246 3.94 -8.02 2.04
N SER A 247 4.25 -6.80 1.61
CA SER A 247 5.46 -6.54 0.80
C SER A 247 6.66 -6.35 1.72
N ILE A 248 7.88 -6.63 1.23
CA ILE A 248 9.11 -6.34 1.98
C ILE A 248 9.15 -4.87 2.43
N LEU A 249 8.64 -3.94 1.61
CA LEU A 249 8.56 -2.52 1.93
C LEU A 249 7.63 -2.20 3.13
N SER A 250 6.46 -2.84 3.26
CA SER A 250 5.59 -2.66 4.43
C SER A 250 6.20 -3.25 5.71
N MET A 251 6.92 -4.35 5.59
CA MET A 251 7.63 -5.00 6.70
C MET A 251 8.81 -4.13 7.19
N LEU A 252 9.61 -3.60 6.27
CA LEU A 252 10.67 -2.63 6.58
C LEU A 252 10.12 -1.35 7.24
N THR A 253 8.93 -0.89 6.81
CA THR A 253 8.29 0.29 7.39
C THR A 253 7.92 0.08 8.86
N GLN A 254 7.41 -1.09 9.24
CA GLN A 254 7.13 -1.44 10.64
C GLN A 254 8.41 -1.50 11.49
N VAL A 255 9.48 -2.13 11.00
CA VAL A 255 10.78 -2.17 11.71
C VAL A 255 11.32 -0.74 11.86
N ARG A 256 11.27 0.09 10.82
CA ARG A 256 11.69 1.50 10.86
C ARG A 256 10.88 2.34 11.85
N GLN A 257 9.57 2.12 11.97
CA GLN A 257 8.72 2.79 12.98
C GLN A 257 9.07 2.39 14.42
N SER A 258 9.63 1.19 14.64
CA SER A 258 10.10 0.73 15.96
C SER A 258 11.47 1.29 16.37
N LEU A 259 12.23 1.86 15.43
CA LEU A 259 13.59 2.36 15.62
C LEU A 259 13.62 3.85 16.02
N SER A 260 13.31 4.13 17.28
CA SER A 260 13.59 5.43 17.90
C SER A 260 14.97 5.44 18.56
N PHE A 261 15.73 6.52 18.32
CA PHE A 261 17.02 6.78 18.96
C PHE A 261 16.90 8.01 19.87
N LYS A 262 17.50 7.93 21.07
CA LYS A 262 17.45 8.99 22.09
C LYS A 262 18.17 10.27 21.68
N TYR A 263 19.21 10.13 20.85
CA TYR A 263 19.85 11.23 20.12
C TYR A 263 19.46 11.16 18.64
N PRO A 264 19.28 12.30 17.96
CA PRO A 264 18.91 12.32 16.55
C PRO A 264 20.04 11.76 15.68
N VAL A 265 19.77 10.64 15.00
CA VAL A 265 20.64 10.03 13.98
C VAL A 265 20.11 10.37 12.59
N ALA A 266 21.00 10.38 11.59
CA ALA A 266 20.61 10.66 10.20
C ALA A 266 19.59 9.64 9.68
N SER A 267 18.62 10.08 8.87
CA SER A 267 17.53 9.22 8.37
C SER A 267 18.01 7.98 7.61
N TYR A 268 19.11 8.13 6.86
CA TYR A 268 19.78 7.03 6.14
C TYR A 268 20.32 5.95 7.08
N TYR A 269 20.78 6.33 8.28
CA TYR A 269 21.46 5.45 9.22
C TYR A 269 20.50 4.43 9.82
N VAL A 270 19.23 4.80 9.97
CA VAL A 270 18.14 3.90 10.41
C VAL A 270 17.95 2.76 9.40
N ASP A 271 17.79 3.09 8.11
CA ASP A 271 17.67 2.09 7.03
C ASP A 271 18.93 1.21 6.93
N TRP A 272 20.11 1.83 6.98
CA TRP A 272 21.40 1.14 6.92
C TRP A 272 21.57 0.15 8.09
N ARG A 273 21.11 0.51 9.30
CA ARG A 273 21.12 -0.41 10.44
C ARG A 273 20.12 -1.55 10.33
N ILE A 274 18.93 -1.34 9.77
CA ILE A 274 18.02 -2.46 9.46
C ILE A 274 18.72 -3.45 8.53
N MET A 275 19.38 -2.96 7.46
CA MET A 275 20.07 -3.79 6.50
C MET A 275 21.22 -4.62 7.12
N LEU A 276 22.06 -4.01 7.97
CA LEU A 276 23.13 -4.73 8.67
C LEU A 276 22.59 -5.79 9.64
N ILE A 277 21.47 -5.52 10.34
CA ILE A 277 20.83 -6.50 11.23
C ILE A 277 20.23 -7.67 10.42
N ILE A 278 19.64 -7.40 9.24
CA ILE A 278 19.17 -8.43 8.31
C ILE A 278 20.34 -9.31 7.85
N GLN A 279 21.41 -8.69 7.32
CA GLN A 279 22.59 -9.41 6.82
C GLN A 279 23.21 -10.30 7.92
N HIS A 280 23.45 -9.75 9.11
CA HIS A 280 24.05 -10.46 10.23
C HIS A 280 23.24 -11.71 10.63
N ASN A 281 21.91 -11.58 10.74
CA ASN A 281 21.05 -12.72 11.06
C ASN A 281 20.98 -13.76 9.94
N LEU A 282 20.88 -13.35 8.67
CA LEU A 282 20.85 -14.27 7.53
C LEU A 282 22.16 -15.08 7.41
N PHE A 283 23.31 -14.45 7.65
CA PHE A 283 24.60 -15.15 7.66
C PHE A 283 24.73 -16.08 8.87
N ILE A 284 24.35 -15.66 10.09
CA ILE A 284 24.33 -16.57 11.25
C ILE A 284 23.42 -17.77 11.00
N TRP A 285 22.22 -17.57 10.43
CA TRP A 285 21.28 -18.65 10.15
C TRP A 285 21.73 -19.61 9.03
N SER A 286 22.61 -19.19 8.14
CA SER A 286 23.08 -20.02 7.02
C SER A 286 24.45 -20.66 7.24
N GLU A 287 25.35 -19.99 7.95
CA GLU A 287 26.74 -20.45 8.14
C GLU A 287 26.98 -21.05 9.52
N SER A 288 26.29 -20.56 10.57
CA SER A 288 26.53 -20.95 11.98
C SER A 288 25.39 -21.80 12.56
N GLU A 289 24.19 -21.24 12.74
CA GLU A 289 23.00 -21.96 13.24
C GLU A 289 22.48 -23.00 12.21
N LYS A 290 22.87 -22.87 10.93
CA LYS A 290 22.53 -23.77 9.78
C LYS A 290 21.03 -24.06 9.59
N ILE A 291 20.18 -23.17 10.11
CA ILE A 291 18.72 -23.20 10.00
C ILE A 291 18.28 -23.05 8.54
N ILE A 292 18.88 -22.12 7.80
CA ILE A 292 18.56 -21.84 6.40
C ILE A 292 19.70 -22.25 5.46
N SER A 293 19.39 -22.53 4.19
CA SER A 293 20.45 -22.76 3.20
C SER A 293 21.13 -21.43 2.84
N LYS A 294 22.44 -21.46 2.55
CA LYS A 294 23.16 -20.27 2.06
C LYS A 294 22.54 -19.72 0.77
N LYS A 295 21.99 -20.58 -0.11
CA LYS A 295 21.18 -20.16 -1.27
C LYS A 295 19.99 -19.28 -0.87
N PHE A 296 19.19 -19.67 0.12
CA PHE A 296 18.05 -18.87 0.59
C PHE A 296 18.52 -17.56 1.24
N GLY A 297 19.51 -17.62 2.15
CA GLY A 297 20.02 -16.43 2.84
C GLY A 297 20.56 -15.36 1.88
N GLU A 298 21.31 -15.76 0.86
CA GLU A 298 21.80 -14.84 -0.18
C GLU A 298 20.67 -14.28 -1.06
N LEU A 299 19.68 -15.09 -1.45
CA LEU A 299 18.54 -14.62 -2.26
C LEU A 299 17.64 -13.64 -1.51
N VAL A 300 17.36 -13.90 -0.23
CA VAL A 300 16.63 -12.97 0.65
C VAL A 300 17.40 -11.65 0.75
N LEU A 301 18.71 -11.70 1.03
CA LEU A 301 19.54 -10.50 1.15
C LEU A 301 19.58 -9.70 -0.17
N MET A 302 19.64 -10.37 -1.33
CA MET A 302 19.58 -9.69 -2.62
C MET A 302 18.25 -8.96 -2.86
N GLU A 303 17.11 -9.56 -2.53
CA GLU A 303 15.82 -8.86 -2.70
C GLU A 303 15.74 -7.61 -1.79
N TYR A 304 16.16 -7.72 -0.52
CA TYR A 304 16.26 -6.54 0.35
C TYR A 304 17.18 -5.46 -0.25
N ILE A 305 18.35 -5.84 -0.78
CA ILE A 305 19.28 -4.94 -1.47
C ILE A 305 18.58 -4.21 -2.63
N TRP A 306 17.87 -4.94 -3.51
CA TRP A 306 17.15 -4.33 -4.64
C TRP A 306 15.98 -3.44 -4.19
N SER A 307 15.15 -3.86 -3.22
CA SER A 307 14.01 -3.05 -2.74
C SER A 307 14.43 -1.75 -2.06
N PHE A 308 15.50 -1.74 -1.28
CA PHE A 308 16.03 -0.50 -0.72
C PHE A 308 16.62 0.41 -1.81
N LEU A 309 17.28 -0.15 -2.82
CA LEU A 309 17.92 0.62 -3.89
C LEU A 309 16.90 1.25 -4.85
N GLU A 310 15.85 0.51 -5.21
CA GLU A 310 14.71 0.98 -6.01
C GLU A 310 14.07 2.24 -5.39
N ARG A 311 13.96 2.27 -4.06
CA ARG A 311 13.45 3.42 -3.29
C ARG A 311 14.39 4.63 -3.36
N GLU A 312 15.70 4.44 -3.43
CA GLU A 312 16.66 5.54 -3.62
C GLU A 312 16.65 6.08 -5.07
N TRP A 313 16.37 5.22 -6.06
CA TRP A 313 16.27 5.60 -7.48
C TRP A 313 15.10 6.54 -7.76
N VAL A 314 13.89 6.22 -7.26
CA VAL A 314 12.69 7.08 -7.42
C VAL A 314 12.92 8.51 -6.90
N ASN A 315 13.76 8.68 -5.88
CA ASN A 315 14.10 9.99 -5.31
C ASN A 315 15.15 10.79 -6.14
N ALA A 316 15.69 10.23 -7.22
CA ALA A 316 16.80 10.78 -8.00
C ALA A 316 16.42 11.21 -9.43
N GLU A 317 15.33 10.70 -10.01
CA GLU A 317 15.02 10.86 -11.45
C GLU A 317 14.83 12.32 -11.90
N ASP A 318 14.45 13.24 -11.01
CA ASP A 318 14.21 14.67 -11.31
C ASP A 318 15.46 15.59 -11.20
N LYS A 319 16.69 15.07 -11.03
CA LYS A 319 17.87 15.89 -10.66
C LYS A 319 19.07 15.69 -11.56
N SER A 320 19.74 16.78 -11.96
CA SER A 320 20.98 16.68 -12.75
C SER A 320 22.15 16.14 -11.92
N ILE A 321 23.11 15.52 -12.60
CA ILE A 321 24.34 14.98 -11.98
C ILE A 321 25.18 16.12 -11.39
N LEU A 322 25.18 17.30 -12.01
CA LEU A 322 25.98 18.45 -11.57
C LEU A 322 25.39 19.11 -10.31
N ASP A 323 24.07 19.26 -10.23
CA ASP A 323 23.37 19.78 -9.05
C ASP A 323 23.48 18.85 -7.85
N SER A 324 23.60 17.55 -8.11
CA SER A 324 23.70 16.50 -7.09
C SER A 324 25.14 16.33 -6.59
N GLN A 325 26.13 16.42 -7.48
CA GLN A 325 27.55 16.45 -7.10
C GLN A 325 27.91 17.70 -6.28
N THR A 326 27.46 18.89 -6.70
CA THR A 326 27.72 20.14 -5.95
C THR A 326 27.13 20.12 -4.55
N LYS A 327 25.90 19.61 -4.38
CA LYS A 327 25.28 19.40 -3.05
C LYS A 327 26.04 18.36 -2.21
N PHE A 328 26.52 17.28 -2.82
CA PHE A 328 27.36 16.30 -2.12
C PHE A 328 28.65 16.95 -1.60
N ASP A 329 29.38 17.69 -2.44
CA ASP A 329 30.64 18.32 -2.05
C ASP A 329 30.44 19.44 -1.01
N GLU A 330 29.36 20.22 -1.08
CA GLU A 330 29.05 21.23 -0.07
C GLU A 330 28.82 20.60 1.32
N VAL A 331 27.97 19.56 1.39
CA VAL A 331 27.69 18.85 2.64
C VAL A 331 28.92 18.06 3.13
N SER A 332 29.70 17.48 2.22
CA SER A 332 30.93 16.76 2.55
C SER A 332 31.96 17.69 3.18
N ASN A 333 32.11 18.91 2.64
CA ASN A 333 32.93 19.96 3.23
C ASN A 333 32.40 20.45 4.59
N LYS A 334 31.07 20.47 4.81
CA LYS A 334 30.49 20.73 6.14
C LYS A 334 30.87 19.63 7.15
N VAL A 335 30.78 18.35 6.78
CA VAL A 335 31.21 17.23 7.63
C VAL A 335 32.71 17.27 7.94
N ALA A 336 33.55 17.55 6.93
CA ALA A 336 35.00 17.67 7.09
C ALA A 336 35.44 18.88 7.96
N LYS A 337 34.61 19.92 8.05
CA LYS A 337 34.77 21.04 9.00
C LYS A 337 34.31 20.63 10.42
N ALA A 338 33.13 20.00 10.54
CA ALA A 338 32.59 19.53 11.81
C ALA A 338 33.54 18.60 12.57
N LEU A 339 34.17 17.64 11.87
CA LEU A 339 35.15 16.72 12.46
C LEU A 339 36.40 17.41 13.06
N LYS A 340 36.68 18.68 12.75
CA LYS A 340 37.86 19.40 13.25
C LYS A 340 37.62 20.23 14.50
N ASN A 341 36.37 20.57 14.82
CA ASN A 341 36.04 21.47 15.93
C ASN A 341 35.91 20.70 17.26
N THR A 342 37.00 20.03 17.67
CA THR A 342 37.12 19.04 18.77
C THR A 342 36.88 19.56 20.20
N GLY A 343 36.15 20.66 20.39
CA GLY A 343 35.87 21.22 21.73
C GLY A 343 34.57 22.02 21.90
N GLY A 344 33.98 22.57 20.84
CA GLY A 344 32.73 23.37 20.94
C GLY A 344 31.44 22.61 20.64
N PHE A 345 31.56 21.44 20.00
CA PHE A 345 30.49 20.88 19.16
C PHE A 345 29.30 20.24 19.90
N LEU A 346 29.31 20.18 21.23
CA LEU A 346 28.15 19.75 22.03
C LEU A 346 27.07 20.83 22.16
N ASN A 347 27.42 22.11 22.00
CA ASN A 347 26.46 23.22 22.20
C ASN A 347 25.78 23.67 20.90
N GLU A 348 26.44 23.57 19.74
CA GLU A 348 25.86 24.01 18.46
C GLU A 348 24.86 22.99 17.86
N LEU A 349 25.02 21.69 18.14
CA LEU A 349 24.10 20.63 17.70
C LEU A 349 23.00 20.26 18.72
N ALA A 350 22.74 21.14 19.69
CA ALA A 350 21.43 21.20 20.33
C ALA A 350 20.32 21.68 19.36
N GLY A 351 20.70 22.15 18.16
CA GLY A 351 19.81 22.55 17.06
C GLY A 351 19.36 21.41 16.12
N ASN A 352 18.68 20.40 16.67
CA ASN A 352 17.68 19.52 16.04
C ASN A 352 17.92 18.72 14.73
N GLU A 353 18.91 18.97 13.85
CA GLU A 353 19.09 18.15 12.62
C GLU A 353 20.50 17.52 12.44
N PRO A 354 20.60 16.18 12.24
CA PRO A 354 21.86 15.49 12.00
C PRO A 354 22.27 15.53 10.51
N ILE A 355 23.52 15.92 10.23
CA ILE A 355 24.04 16.15 8.87
C ILE A 355 24.13 14.83 8.08
N ALA A 356 23.14 14.60 7.20
CA ALA A 356 23.09 13.51 6.24
C ALA A 356 23.67 13.91 4.87
N LEU A 357 24.37 12.99 4.19
CA LEU A 357 24.93 13.21 2.85
C LEU A 357 24.00 12.63 1.75
N PRO A 358 23.85 13.30 0.58
CA PRO A 358 23.04 12.76 -0.52
C PRO A 358 23.50 11.37 -0.95
N HIS A 359 22.55 10.44 -1.12
CA HIS A 359 22.74 9.08 -1.64
C HIS A 359 23.74 8.20 -0.85
N ILE A 360 24.04 8.53 0.41
CA ILE A 360 24.95 7.73 1.25
C ILE A 360 24.43 6.31 1.55
N LEU A 361 23.09 6.12 1.61
CA LEU A 361 22.49 4.78 1.75
C LEU A 361 22.74 3.91 0.51
N TRP A 362 22.56 4.47 -0.70
CA TRP A 362 22.87 3.81 -1.97
C TRP A 362 24.33 3.36 -2.03
N PHE A 363 25.28 4.23 -1.65
CA PHE A 363 26.70 3.85 -1.59
C PHE A 363 26.94 2.69 -0.60
N GLY A 364 26.31 2.73 0.58
CA GLY A 364 26.39 1.65 1.57
C GLY A 364 25.83 0.33 1.04
N ILE A 365 24.68 0.35 0.36
CA ILE A 365 24.08 -0.84 -0.26
C ILE A 365 25.03 -1.46 -1.30
N LEU A 366 25.78 -0.65 -2.05
CA LEU A 366 26.79 -1.15 -3.00
C LEU A 366 28.06 -1.70 -2.30
N ASP A 367 28.50 -1.12 -1.18
CA ASP A 367 29.57 -1.70 -0.35
C ASP A 367 29.13 -3.04 0.30
N LEU A 368 27.84 -3.16 0.65
CA LEU A 368 27.23 -4.39 1.14
C LEU A 368 27.19 -5.48 0.05
N ALA A 369 26.82 -5.11 -1.18
CA ALA A 369 26.87 -6.00 -2.34
C ALA A 369 28.31 -6.46 -2.63
N GLN A 370 29.30 -5.58 -2.47
CA GLN A 370 30.72 -5.91 -2.59
C GLN A 370 31.19 -6.91 -1.52
N ASN A 371 30.70 -6.80 -0.28
CA ASN A 371 30.94 -7.79 0.77
C ASN A 371 30.28 -9.14 0.43
N LEU A 372 29.04 -9.13 -0.08
CA LEU A 372 28.32 -10.34 -0.49
C LEU A 372 29.03 -11.07 -1.64
N ILE A 373 29.55 -10.35 -2.64
CA ILE A 373 30.38 -10.91 -3.71
C ILE A 373 31.64 -11.59 -3.15
N GLN A 374 32.26 -11.04 -2.11
CA GLN A 374 33.44 -11.63 -1.46
C GLN A 374 33.12 -12.88 -0.62
N ARG A 375 31.84 -13.10 -0.26
CA ARG A 375 31.38 -14.24 0.57
C ARG A 375 30.61 -15.32 -0.18
N SER A 376 29.97 -15.00 -1.31
CA SER A 376 29.24 -15.97 -2.12
C SER A 376 30.18 -16.77 -3.02
N SER A 377 29.70 -17.93 -3.49
CA SER A 377 30.27 -18.70 -4.59
C SER A 377 29.27 -18.93 -5.73
N ARG A 378 28.09 -18.29 -5.67
CA ARG A 378 26.98 -18.53 -6.59
C ARG A 378 27.01 -17.57 -7.76
N ILE A 379 27.04 -18.15 -8.96
CA ILE A 379 27.09 -17.43 -10.24
C ILE A 379 25.90 -16.48 -10.41
N ALA A 380 24.68 -16.89 -10.01
CA ALA A 380 23.51 -16.02 -10.03
C ALA A 380 23.62 -14.83 -9.06
N THR A 381 24.22 -15.02 -7.88
CA THR A 381 24.48 -13.92 -6.93
C THR A 381 25.43 -12.89 -7.53
N TYR A 382 26.50 -13.35 -8.20
CA TYR A 382 27.39 -12.46 -8.96
C TYR A 382 26.64 -11.74 -10.11
N GLY A 383 25.81 -12.46 -10.85
CA GLY A 383 25.03 -11.90 -11.96
C GLY A 383 24.01 -10.84 -11.51
N LEU A 384 23.29 -11.09 -10.42
CA LEU A 384 22.39 -10.12 -9.80
C LEU A 384 23.15 -8.85 -9.35
N CYS A 385 24.35 -9.00 -8.79
CA CYS A 385 25.19 -7.86 -8.42
C CYS A 385 25.76 -7.11 -9.63
N TYR A 386 26.05 -7.79 -10.76
CA TYR A 386 26.44 -7.15 -12.02
C TYR A 386 25.33 -6.22 -12.52
N TYR A 387 24.09 -6.71 -12.67
CA TYR A 387 22.99 -5.85 -13.10
C TYR A 387 22.64 -4.75 -12.09
N LEU A 388 22.75 -5.00 -10.77
CA LEU A 388 22.62 -3.98 -9.72
C LEU A 388 23.62 -2.83 -9.92
N ALA A 389 24.86 -3.15 -10.31
CA ALA A 389 25.91 -2.18 -10.56
C ALA A 389 25.73 -1.42 -11.88
N ILE A 390 25.31 -2.11 -12.96
CA ILE A 390 24.99 -1.49 -14.25
C ILE A 390 23.80 -0.52 -14.12
N GLU A 391 22.73 -0.92 -13.45
CA GLU A 391 21.58 -0.04 -13.20
C GLU A 391 21.93 1.13 -12.27
N SER A 392 22.78 0.88 -11.26
CA SER A 392 23.31 1.96 -10.41
C SER A 392 24.14 2.97 -11.19
N LEU A 393 24.97 2.51 -12.13
CA LEU A 393 25.76 3.37 -13.01
C LEU A 393 24.87 4.17 -13.97
N ASN A 394 23.90 3.50 -14.60
CA ASN A 394 22.91 4.11 -15.50
C ASN A 394 22.08 5.23 -14.85
N LYS A 395 21.78 5.10 -13.56
CA LYS A 395 20.97 6.06 -12.77
C LYS A 395 21.82 6.98 -11.87
N ALA A 396 23.15 6.89 -11.93
CA ALA A 396 24.04 7.49 -10.94
C ALA A 396 23.91 9.03 -10.84
N PRO A 397 23.47 9.59 -9.68
CA PRO A 397 23.27 11.02 -9.52
C PRO A 397 24.59 11.80 -9.29
N SER A 398 25.70 11.13 -9.01
CA SER A 398 26.97 11.81 -8.69
C SER A 398 28.17 10.89 -8.88
N SER A 399 29.38 11.48 -8.95
CA SER A 399 30.62 10.71 -9.05
C SER A 399 30.90 9.84 -7.83
N PHE A 400 30.28 10.16 -6.68
CA PHE A 400 30.26 9.30 -5.50
C PHE A 400 29.62 7.92 -5.78
N ILE A 401 28.47 7.88 -6.47
CA ILE A 401 27.79 6.63 -6.86
C ILE A 401 28.45 5.96 -8.07
N GLN A 402 28.92 6.75 -9.05
CA GLN A 402 29.67 6.21 -10.20
C GLN A 402 30.93 5.47 -9.74
N PHE A 403 31.72 6.06 -8.82
CA PHE A 403 32.91 5.46 -8.22
C PHE A 403 32.62 4.04 -7.69
N LYS A 404 31.53 3.91 -6.93
CA LYS A 404 31.20 2.65 -6.25
C LYS A 404 30.67 1.59 -7.21
N SER A 405 29.88 2.00 -8.20
CA SER A 405 29.37 1.12 -9.25
C SER A 405 30.52 0.56 -10.11
N ILE A 406 31.51 1.39 -10.44
CA ILE A 406 32.74 0.96 -11.14
C ILE A 406 33.55 -0.03 -10.27
N GLU A 407 33.77 0.27 -8.98
CA GLU A 407 34.52 -0.63 -8.09
C GLU A 407 33.86 -2.01 -7.95
N LEU A 408 32.52 -2.04 -7.85
CA LEU A 408 31.71 -3.27 -7.80
C LEU A 408 31.85 -4.11 -9.08
N LEU A 409 31.83 -3.47 -10.25
CA LEU A 409 32.03 -4.10 -11.56
C LEU A 409 33.46 -4.66 -11.71
N LEU A 410 34.50 -3.92 -11.29
CA LEU A 410 35.89 -4.40 -11.34
C LEU A 410 36.11 -5.62 -10.43
N HIS A 411 35.43 -5.69 -9.28
CA HIS A 411 35.44 -6.90 -8.45
C HIS A 411 34.88 -8.13 -9.17
N LEU A 412 33.76 -7.99 -9.89
CA LEU A 412 33.15 -9.08 -10.66
C LEU A 412 34.03 -9.50 -11.84
N TYR A 413 34.59 -8.53 -12.57
CA TYR A 413 35.54 -8.78 -13.66
C TYR A 413 36.79 -9.56 -13.19
N ASN A 414 37.28 -9.32 -11.99
CA ASN A 414 38.42 -10.04 -11.43
C ASN A 414 38.08 -11.45 -10.90
N ILE A 415 36.81 -11.76 -10.65
CA ILE A 415 36.34 -13.08 -10.22
C ILE A 415 36.23 -14.04 -11.40
N ASP A 416 35.59 -13.60 -12.50
CA ASP A 416 35.61 -14.31 -13.79
C ASP A 416 35.63 -13.32 -14.96
N ASN A 417 36.82 -13.10 -15.51
CA ASN A 417 37.05 -12.16 -16.61
C ASN A 417 36.56 -12.66 -17.98
N LYS A 418 36.09 -13.91 -18.09
CA LYS A 418 35.47 -14.43 -19.31
C LYS A 418 33.96 -14.22 -19.22
N MET A 419 33.36 -14.57 -18.09
CA MET A 419 31.94 -14.37 -17.83
C MET A 419 31.56 -12.89 -17.85
N PHE A 420 32.28 -12.06 -17.09
CA PHE A 420 32.02 -10.62 -16.99
C PHE A 420 32.80 -9.78 -18.03
N SER A 421 33.16 -10.38 -19.17
CA SER A 421 33.91 -9.71 -20.25
C SER A 421 33.15 -8.53 -20.90
N MET A 422 31.83 -8.47 -20.74
CA MET A 422 30.99 -7.37 -21.22
C MET A 422 31.25 -6.04 -20.50
N ILE A 423 31.79 -6.04 -19.28
CA ILE A 423 31.92 -4.84 -18.42
C ILE A 423 32.69 -3.69 -19.09
N GLU A 424 33.70 -3.98 -19.92
CA GLU A 424 34.41 -2.94 -20.68
C GLU A 424 33.55 -2.36 -21.81
N ILE A 425 32.70 -3.17 -22.43
CA ILE A 425 31.71 -2.73 -23.43
C ILE A 425 30.63 -1.87 -22.76
N ASP A 426 30.20 -2.22 -21.55
CA ASP A 426 29.22 -1.42 -20.79
C ASP A 426 29.79 -0.04 -20.42
N PHE A 427 31.07 0.04 -20.03
CA PHE A 427 31.75 1.32 -19.80
C PHE A 427 31.88 2.17 -21.07
N ASP A 428 32.16 1.56 -22.23
CA ASP A 428 32.19 2.25 -23.52
C ASP A 428 30.78 2.73 -23.93
N GLN A 429 29.74 1.90 -23.77
CA GLN A 429 28.34 2.29 -24.03
C GLN A 429 27.88 3.44 -23.13
N TYR A 430 28.19 3.39 -21.83
CA TYR A 430 27.88 4.48 -20.91
C TYR A 430 28.64 5.77 -21.29
N THR A 431 29.89 5.65 -21.72
CA THR A 431 30.68 6.79 -22.24
C THR A 431 30.06 7.37 -23.51
N GLN A 432 29.56 6.54 -24.43
CA GLN A 432 28.84 7.01 -25.62
C GLN A 432 27.53 7.72 -25.22
N LYS A 433 26.74 7.14 -24.31
CA LYS A 433 25.49 7.74 -23.80
C LYS A 433 25.71 9.12 -23.15
N LEU A 434 26.85 9.33 -22.47
CA LEU A 434 27.23 10.68 -21.97
C LEU A 434 27.59 11.66 -23.10
N SER A 435 28.18 11.18 -24.20
CA SER A 435 28.54 12.02 -25.36
C SER A 435 27.32 12.51 -26.14
N GLU A 436 26.31 11.66 -26.31
CA GLU A 436 25.09 11.96 -27.08
C GLU A 436 24.20 13.03 -26.42
N ASN A 437 24.39 13.29 -25.12
CA ASN A 437 23.62 14.27 -24.35
C ASN A 437 24.28 15.67 -24.27
N ASN A 438 25.31 15.95 -25.09
CA ASN A 438 26.09 17.20 -25.08
C ASN A 438 26.79 17.55 -23.73
N LEU A 439 26.99 16.56 -22.85
CA LEU A 439 27.61 16.75 -21.52
C LEU A 439 29.13 16.52 -21.55
N GLU A 440 29.85 17.29 -22.37
CA GLU A 440 31.28 17.08 -22.65
C GLU A 440 32.16 17.10 -21.37
N ASP A 441 31.86 18.00 -20.43
CA ASP A 441 32.50 18.07 -19.10
C ASP A 441 32.18 16.86 -18.19
N SER A 442 30.97 16.29 -18.25
CA SER A 442 30.65 15.09 -17.44
C SER A 442 31.32 13.84 -17.99
N LEU A 443 31.46 13.75 -19.32
CA LEU A 443 32.18 12.67 -20.00
C LEU A 443 33.67 12.67 -19.66
N GLU A 444 34.31 13.85 -19.64
CA GLU A 444 35.70 13.99 -19.20
C GLU A 444 35.83 13.67 -17.70
N LYS A 445 34.92 14.13 -16.84
CA LYS A 445 34.88 13.75 -15.42
C LYS A 445 34.77 12.23 -15.23
N PHE A 446 33.87 11.57 -15.96
CA PHE A 446 33.69 10.12 -15.89
C PHE A 446 34.94 9.34 -16.33
N ARG A 447 35.59 9.73 -17.43
CA ARG A 447 36.83 9.10 -17.91
C ARG A 447 37.98 9.22 -16.91
N ASN A 448 38.12 10.37 -16.24
CA ASN A 448 39.12 10.54 -15.18
C ASN A 448 38.79 9.64 -13.97
N LEU A 449 37.52 9.57 -13.57
CA LEU A 449 37.06 8.73 -12.46
C LEU A 449 37.29 7.25 -12.75
N LEU A 450 36.86 6.74 -13.91
CA LEU A 450 37.07 5.35 -14.33
C LEU A 450 38.55 4.97 -14.34
N THR A 451 39.40 5.86 -14.85
CA THR A 451 40.86 5.70 -14.83
C THR A 451 41.40 5.61 -13.40
N PHE A 452 40.96 6.50 -12.52
CA PHE A 452 41.37 6.52 -11.11
C PHE A 452 40.89 5.28 -10.33
N VAL A 453 39.68 4.80 -10.57
CA VAL A 453 39.16 3.58 -9.91
C VAL A 453 39.91 2.34 -10.40
N LYS A 454 40.23 2.23 -11.70
CA LYS A 454 41.11 1.16 -12.21
C LYS A 454 42.54 1.24 -11.63
N GLU A 455 43.11 2.44 -11.49
CA GLU A 455 44.39 2.64 -10.78
C GLU A 455 44.30 2.16 -9.32
N LYS A 456 43.29 2.61 -8.54
CA LYS A 456 43.06 2.23 -7.14
C LYS A 456 42.96 0.72 -7.00
N TYR A 457 42.07 0.10 -7.79
CA TYR A 457 41.79 -1.32 -7.73
C TYR A 457 43.03 -2.18 -7.98
N HIS A 458 43.92 -1.75 -8.89
CA HIS A 458 45.21 -2.40 -9.08
C HIS A 458 46.19 -2.26 -7.90
N GLU A 459 46.17 -1.16 -7.13
CA GLU A 459 46.97 -1.05 -5.90
C GLU A 459 46.39 -1.93 -4.76
N ASP A 460 45.06 -1.98 -4.62
CA ASP A 460 44.39 -2.86 -3.65
C ASP A 460 44.69 -4.35 -3.96
N LEU A 461 44.67 -4.74 -5.24
CA LEU A 461 45.10 -6.06 -5.69
C LEU A 461 46.58 -6.36 -5.44
N LYS A 462 47.48 -5.36 -5.41
CA LYS A 462 48.89 -5.57 -5.00
C LYS A 462 48.99 -5.84 -3.49
N ILE A 463 48.22 -5.13 -2.67
CA ILE A 463 48.18 -5.37 -1.22
C ILE A 463 47.65 -6.77 -0.89
N LEU A 464 46.65 -7.24 -1.63
CA LEU A 464 46.15 -8.61 -1.54
C LEU A 464 47.21 -9.63 -2.01
N SER A 465 47.72 -9.49 -3.23
CA SER A 465 48.61 -10.48 -3.86
C SER A 465 50.03 -10.54 -3.27
N ASN A 466 50.49 -9.51 -2.55
CA ASN A 466 51.74 -9.56 -1.79
C ASN A 466 51.68 -10.56 -0.61
N ASN A 467 50.51 -11.08 -0.23
CA ASN A 467 50.37 -12.18 0.73
C ASN A 467 50.47 -13.57 0.06
N THR A 468 50.15 -13.66 -1.24
CA THR A 468 50.18 -14.88 -2.06
C THR A 468 51.45 -14.87 -2.93
N GLY A 469 52.58 -15.23 -2.33
CA GLY A 469 53.91 -14.93 -2.86
C GLY A 469 54.21 -15.43 -4.29
N LYS A 470 54.87 -14.57 -5.09
CA LYS A 470 55.44 -14.89 -6.40
C LYS A 470 56.67 -15.78 -6.27
N GLU A 471 56.86 -16.66 -7.26
CA GLU A 471 58.19 -17.11 -7.70
C GLU A 471 58.57 -16.49 -9.07
N LYS A 472 59.72 -16.87 -9.61
CA LYS A 472 60.54 -16.03 -10.51
C LYS A 472 60.14 -16.04 -11.99
N GLU A 473 60.65 -15.04 -12.71
CA GLU A 473 60.34 -14.74 -14.12
C GLU A 473 60.79 -15.82 -15.12
N GLY A 474 59.96 -16.05 -16.14
CA GLY A 474 60.32 -16.77 -17.38
C GLY A 474 59.67 -16.09 -18.59
N LYS A 475 60.44 -15.82 -19.65
CA LYS A 475 59.97 -15.06 -20.82
C LYS A 475 59.12 -15.93 -21.75
N GLY A 476 57.83 -15.60 -21.92
CA GLY A 476 56.93 -16.26 -22.89
C GLY A 476 55.86 -15.30 -23.43
N LYS A 477 55.50 -15.41 -24.71
CA LYS A 477 54.47 -14.57 -25.36
C LYS A 477 53.13 -15.29 -25.45
N LYS A 478 52.07 -14.53 -25.12
CA LYS A 478 50.68 -14.55 -25.66
C LYS A 478 49.94 -15.90 -25.88
N SER A 479 48.64 -15.84 -25.57
CA SER A 479 47.51 -16.51 -26.23
C SER A 479 47.13 -17.94 -25.78
N ASN A 480 45.91 -18.02 -25.22
CA ASN A 480 44.97 -19.16 -25.18
C ASN A 480 45.45 -20.44 -24.48
N GLN A 481 44.69 -20.99 -23.52
CA GLN A 481 43.51 -21.82 -23.87
C GLN A 481 42.38 -21.85 -22.80
N ASN A 482 41.29 -22.54 -23.16
CA ASN A 482 40.15 -22.89 -22.31
C ASN A 482 40.22 -24.37 -21.86
N SER A 483 39.29 -24.80 -20.98
CA SER A 483 39.09 -26.17 -20.46
C SER A 483 40.28 -26.78 -19.70
N TYR A 484 40.16 -27.25 -18.45
CA TYR A 484 39.23 -28.31 -18.04
C TYR A 484 38.62 -28.11 -16.64
N LEU A 485 37.32 -27.79 -16.65
CA LEU A 485 36.36 -28.38 -15.71
C LEU A 485 35.66 -29.53 -16.44
N LYS A 486 35.28 -30.60 -15.71
CA LYS A 486 34.42 -31.65 -16.24
C LYS A 486 33.14 -31.80 -15.40
N LYS A 487 32.39 -30.70 -15.36
CA LYS A 487 30.93 -30.67 -15.17
C LYS A 487 30.37 -29.90 -16.36
N GLU A 488 30.06 -30.66 -17.41
CA GLU A 488 29.44 -30.25 -18.68
C GLU A 488 30.14 -29.12 -19.48
N GLN A 489 29.92 -29.12 -20.79
CA GLN A 489 30.21 -27.94 -21.61
C GLN A 489 29.02 -27.01 -21.48
N ILE A 490 29.04 -26.14 -20.47
CA ILE A 490 28.11 -25.01 -20.42
C ILE A 490 28.48 -24.08 -21.57
N SER A 491 27.76 -24.25 -22.68
CA SER A 491 28.03 -23.60 -23.96
C SER A 491 27.57 -22.16 -23.93
N ASN A 492 28.49 -21.24 -23.60
CA ASN A 492 28.25 -19.79 -23.56
C ASN A 492 26.93 -19.42 -22.84
N SER A 493 26.66 -19.97 -21.66
CA SER A 493 25.53 -19.50 -20.85
C SER A 493 25.70 -18.01 -20.58
N ASN A 494 24.75 -17.23 -21.04
CA ASN A 494 24.65 -15.82 -20.70
C ASN A 494 24.44 -15.73 -19.17
N ILE A 495 25.04 -14.71 -18.54
CA ILE A 495 24.95 -14.50 -17.08
C ILE A 495 23.50 -14.57 -16.61
N LEU A 496 22.63 -13.96 -17.41
CA LEU A 496 21.20 -13.87 -17.16
C LEU A 496 20.50 -15.23 -17.15
N ASP A 497 20.93 -16.20 -17.96
CA ASP A 497 20.38 -17.57 -17.99
C ASP A 497 20.51 -18.23 -16.61
N VAL A 498 21.69 -18.08 -16.01
CA VAL A 498 22.01 -18.64 -14.69
C VAL A 498 21.25 -17.92 -13.57
N ILE A 499 20.81 -16.67 -13.78
CA ILE A 499 19.89 -15.98 -12.86
C ILE A 499 18.46 -16.50 -13.07
N ALA A 500 18.01 -16.65 -14.32
CA ALA A 500 16.66 -17.12 -14.66
C ALA A 500 16.39 -18.52 -14.08
N ASP A 501 17.32 -19.46 -14.25
CA ASP A 501 17.27 -20.80 -13.63
C ASP A 501 17.20 -20.76 -12.08
N GLU A 502 17.61 -19.67 -11.43
CA GLU A 502 17.57 -19.50 -9.97
C GLU A 502 16.47 -18.54 -9.46
N ILE A 503 15.65 -17.93 -10.32
CA ILE A 503 14.48 -17.10 -9.92
C ILE A 503 13.15 -17.48 -10.61
N THR A 504 13.17 -18.37 -11.59
CA THR A 504 11.96 -18.96 -12.18
C THR A 504 11.43 -20.13 -11.34
N CYS A 505 10.14 -20.44 -11.46
CA CYS A 505 9.57 -21.65 -10.88
C CYS A 505 9.75 -22.84 -11.87
N PRO A 506 10.40 -23.95 -11.49
CA PRO A 506 10.76 -25.07 -12.38
C PRO A 506 9.58 -25.96 -12.84
N ILE A 507 8.35 -25.46 -12.78
CA ILE A 507 7.13 -26.13 -13.30
C ILE A 507 6.59 -25.40 -14.53
N ASN A 508 6.48 -24.08 -14.44
CA ASN A 508 5.99 -23.17 -15.48
C ASN A 508 7.12 -22.41 -16.19
N SER A 509 8.34 -22.43 -15.63
CA SER A 509 9.51 -21.67 -16.10
C SER A 509 9.34 -20.15 -16.12
N GLU A 510 8.28 -19.62 -15.51
CA GLU A 510 8.05 -18.18 -15.34
C GLU A 510 8.66 -17.70 -14.02
N PRO A 511 9.20 -16.47 -13.95
CA PRO A 511 9.44 -15.79 -12.68
C PRO A 511 8.11 -15.49 -11.98
N THR A 512 8.08 -15.53 -10.66
CA THR A 512 6.86 -15.23 -9.90
C THR A 512 7.20 -14.45 -8.63
N ASP A 513 6.46 -13.37 -8.36
CA ASP A 513 6.56 -12.48 -7.20
C ASP A 513 6.82 -13.19 -5.85
N GLN A 514 6.25 -14.38 -5.66
CA GLN A 514 6.39 -15.18 -4.43
C GLN A 514 6.78 -16.62 -4.74
N LEU A 515 8.05 -16.96 -4.48
CA LEU A 515 8.54 -18.33 -4.42
C LEU A 515 8.45 -18.90 -3.00
N CYS A 516 8.34 -20.21 -2.92
CA CYS A 516 8.43 -21.03 -1.72
C CYS A 516 9.63 -21.97 -1.85
N ILE A 517 10.56 -21.94 -0.90
CA ILE A 517 11.63 -22.94 -0.79
C ILE A 517 11.19 -24.03 0.18
N LEU A 518 11.25 -25.28 -0.28
CA LEU A 518 10.91 -26.47 0.50
C LEU A 518 12.12 -27.00 1.30
N LYS A 519 11.87 -27.93 2.24
CA LYS A 519 12.89 -28.75 2.94
C LYS A 519 13.99 -29.27 2.01
N CYS A 520 13.58 -29.79 0.85
CA CYS A 520 14.44 -30.36 -0.21
C CYS A 520 15.17 -29.31 -1.07
N GLN A 521 15.16 -28.04 -0.67
CA GLN A 521 15.76 -26.86 -1.34
C GLN A 521 15.25 -26.56 -2.76
N HIS A 522 14.29 -27.33 -3.29
CA HIS A 522 13.56 -26.98 -4.50
C HIS A 522 12.66 -25.77 -4.24
N MET A 523 12.57 -24.91 -5.24
CA MET A 523 11.75 -23.70 -5.25
C MET A 523 10.47 -23.94 -6.05
N LEU A 524 9.36 -23.37 -5.61
CA LEU A 524 8.04 -23.47 -6.26
C LEU A 524 7.32 -22.13 -6.14
N ALA A 525 6.64 -21.68 -7.19
CA ALA A 525 5.71 -20.56 -7.07
C ALA A 525 4.63 -20.88 -6.02
N LEU A 526 4.29 -19.91 -5.16
CA LEU A 526 3.25 -20.08 -4.13
C LEU A 526 1.93 -20.56 -4.73
N ASN A 527 1.57 -20.06 -5.91
CA ASN A 527 0.38 -20.45 -6.65
C ASN A 527 0.41 -21.92 -7.12
N ASN A 528 1.58 -22.51 -7.37
CA ASN A 528 1.72 -23.91 -7.73
C ASN A 528 1.72 -24.80 -6.49
N LEU A 529 2.35 -24.36 -5.39
CA LEU A 529 2.24 -25.00 -4.08
C LEU A 529 0.77 -25.08 -3.61
N LYS A 530 0.01 -23.98 -3.67
CA LYS A 530 -1.43 -23.91 -3.35
C LYS A 530 -2.29 -24.83 -4.26
N LYS A 531 -1.79 -25.31 -5.40
CA LYS A 531 -2.48 -26.23 -6.34
C LYS A 531 -2.12 -27.73 -6.16
N LEU A 532 -1.13 -28.08 -5.32
CA LEU A 532 -0.70 -29.47 -5.16
C LEU A 532 -1.74 -30.31 -4.37
N LYS A 533 -2.52 -31.13 -5.08
CA LYS A 533 -3.53 -32.07 -4.51
C LYS A 533 -2.94 -33.08 -3.51
N GLN A 534 -1.64 -33.35 -3.57
CA GLN A 534 -0.89 -34.13 -2.59
C GLN A 534 0.32 -33.30 -2.16
N LYS A 535 0.60 -33.22 -0.86
CA LYS A 535 1.75 -32.48 -0.32
C LYS A 535 3.05 -33.25 -0.58
N ILE A 536 3.49 -33.25 -1.84
CA ILE A 536 4.66 -33.95 -2.36
C ILE A 536 5.38 -33.00 -3.33
N CYS A 537 6.69 -32.87 -3.19
CA CYS A 537 7.52 -32.07 -4.09
C CYS A 537 7.52 -32.69 -5.49
N PRO A 538 7.12 -31.98 -6.56
CA PRO A 538 7.07 -32.56 -7.90
C PRO A 538 8.45 -32.93 -8.45
N ASN A 539 9.53 -32.28 -7.98
CA ASN A 539 10.89 -32.50 -8.46
C ASN A 539 11.55 -33.74 -7.82
N CYS A 540 11.59 -33.83 -6.49
CA CYS A 540 12.25 -34.92 -5.77
C CYS A 540 11.32 -35.97 -5.14
N ARG A 541 10.00 -35.75 -5.17
CA ARG A 541 8.96 -36.62 -4.58
C ARG A 541 9.01 -36.79 -3.06
N GLU A 542 9.78 -35.96 -2.35
CA GLU A 542 9.68 -35.87 -0.89
C GLU A 542 8.34 -35.29 -0.45
N LYS A 543 7.84 -35.73 0.72
CA LYS A 543 6.63 -35.19 1.36
C LYS A 543 6.89 -33.75 1.84
N ILE A 544 5.93 -32.87 1.57
CA ILE A 544 5.92 -31.49 2.06
C ILE A 544 5.15 -31.43 3.38
N GLU A 545 5.71 -30.76 4.38
CA GLU A 545 5.05 -30.44 5.65
C GLU A 545 5.06 -28.92 5.83
N ASP A 546 3.96 -28.34 6.33
CA ASP A 546 3.75 -26.88 6.26
C ASP A 546 4.78 -26.07 7.07
N ASN A 547 5.34 -26.69 8.10
CA ASN A 547 6.40 -26.16 8.95
C ASN A 547 7.78 -26.09 8.25
N ASP A 548 7.96 -26.74 7.09
CA ASP A 548 9.20 -26.76 6.31
C ASP A 548 9.19 -25.79 5.10
N ILE A 549 8.12 -25.00 4.93
CA ILE A 549 7.92 -24.13 3.75
C ILE A 549 8.37 -22.71 4.07
N ARG A 550 9.35 -22.18 3.32
CA ARG A 550 9.88 -20.83 3.53
C ARG A 550 9.53 -19.92 2.37
N TYR A 551 9.06 -18.72 2.67
CA TYR A 551 8.59 -17.75 1.67
C TYR A 551 9.71 -16.80 1.24
N LEU A 552 9.73 -16.48 -0.06
CA LEU A 552 10.67 -15.57 -0.70
C LEU A 552 9.88 -14.66 -1.66
N SER A 553 9.80 -13.36 -1.36
CA SER A 553 9.38 -12.37 -2.35
C SER A 553 10.58 -12.05 -3.27
N GLN A 554 10.32 -11.77 -4.54
CA GLN A 554 11.34 -11.40 -5.54
C GLN A 554 10.88 -10.23 -6.43
N ASN A 555 9.97 -9.40 -5.91
CA ASN A 555 9.28 -8.34 -6.64
C ASN A 555 10.24 -7.28 -7.21
N SER A 556 11.21 -6.83 -6.43
CA SER A 556 12.16 -5.78 -6.83
C SER A 556 13.23 -6.32 -7.78
N ILE A 557 13.75 -7.53 -7.56
CA ILE A 557 14.62 -8.21 -8.53
C ILE A 557 13.89 -8.39 -9.88
N TYR A 558 12.68 -8.96 -9.84
CA TYR A 558 11.92 -9.27 -11.05
C TYR A 558 11.57 -8.00 -11.84
N LYS A 559 11.00 -6.98 -11.19
CA LYS A 559 10.59 -5.72 -11.81
C LYS A 559 11.74 -5.02 -12.56
N ASN A 560 12.93 -4.97 -11.97
CA ASN A 560 14.05 -4.23 -12.55
C ASN A 560 14.82 -5.03 -13.63
N LEU A 561 14.73 -6.35 -13.63
CA LEU A 561 15.40 -7.22 -14.61
C LEU A 561 14.45 -7.77 -15.69
N TYR A 562 13.14 -7.52 -15.59
CA TYR A 562 12.10 -8.00 -16.51
C TYR A 562 12.47 -7.83 -17.99
N THR A 563 12.88 -6.61 -18.38
CA THR A 563 13.27 -6.30 -19.76
C THR A 563 14.42 -7.16 -20.26
N LYS A 564 15.39 -7.49 -19.40
CA LYS A 564 16.52 -8.34 -19.75
C LYS A 564 16.10 -9.80 -19.90
N PHE A 565 15.30 -10.33 -18.97
CA PHE A 565 14.78 -11.71 -19.09
C PHE A 565 13.83 -11.90 -20.29
N PHE A 566 13.12 -10.85 -20.68
CA PHE A 566 12.35 -10.79 -21.93
C PHE A 566 13.26 -10.72 -23.17
N GLU A 567 14.25 -9.81 -23.22
CA GLU A 567 15.23 -9.70 -24.32
C GLU A 567 15.99 -11.02 -24.59
N SER A 568 16.18 -11.86 -23.57
CA SER A 568 16.82 -13.17 -23.70
C SER A 568 15.87 -14.34 -23.99
N GLY A 569 14.55 -14.14 -23.91
CA GLY A 569 13.56 -15.23 -24.06
C GLY A 569 13.50 -16.22 -22.89
N HIS A 570 13.85 -15.81 -21.67
CA HIS A 570 13.71 -16.61 -20.44
C HIS A 570 12.32 -16.48 -19.79
N ILE A 571 11.57 -15.46 -20.20
CA ILE A 571 10.13 -15.37 -19.97
C ILE A 571 9.46 -15.50 -21.34
N LEU A 572 8.34 -16.21 -21.41
CA LEU A 572 7.43 -16.05 -22.54
C LEU A 572 6.93 -14.60 -22.61
N PRO A 573 6.62 -14.07 -23.81
CA PRO A 573 5.77 -12.88 -23.91
C PRO A 573 4.47 -13.17 -23.14
N SER A 574 4.09 -12.32 -22.19
CA SER A 574 3.14 -12.61 -21.10
C SER A 574 1.65 -12.58 -21.54
N ILE A 575 1.36 -13.15 -22.71
CA ILE A 575 0.19 -12.83 -23.56
C ILE A 575 0.13 -11.30 -23.83
N GLU A 576 1.32 -10.75 -23.99
CA GLU A 576 1.62 -9.38 -24.42
C GLU A 576 2.82 -9.51 -25.38
N LEU A 577 2.77 -8.87 -26.56
CA LEU A 577 3.67 -9.03 -27.73
C LEU A 577 3.54 -10.34 -28.54
N GLU A 578 2.79 -10.27 -29.65
CA GLU A 578 2.96 -11.12 -30.85
C GLU A 578 3.37 -10.24 -32.04
N ASN A 579 4.56 -10.43 -32.66
CA ASN A 579 4.94 -9.90 -33.99
C ASN A 579 6.34 -10.40 -34.49
N SER A 580 6.40 -11.25 -35.53
CA SER A 580 7.37 -11.28 -36.69
C SER A 580 6.98 -12.40 -37.70
N ASP A 581 6.79 -12.23 -39.02
CA ASP A 581 6.86 -11.10 -39.97
C ASP A 581 5.84 -11.26 -41.16
N GLN A 582 5.41 -10.20 -41.88
CA GLN A 582 5.27 -10.07 -43.38
C GLN A 582 4.15 -9.15 -43.96
N LEU A 583 4.33 -7.84 -43.85
CA LEU A 583 4.42 -6.88 -44.98
C LEU A 583 3.47 -7.03 -46.20
N TYR A 584 2.54 -6.08 -46.31
CA TYR A 584 2.51 -5.14 -47.45
C TYR A 584 2.30 -3.70 -46.92
N GLU A 585 2.95 -2.72 -47.54
CA GLU A 585 3.04 -1.34 -47.01
C GLU A 585 1.70 -0.57 -47.07
N THR A 586 1.26 0.00 -45.94
CA THR A 586 0.64 1.35 -45.88
C THR A 586 0.87 1.98 -44.51
N ASP A 587 1.21 3.28 -44.47
CA ASP A 587 1.50 4.01 -43.23
C ASP A 587 0.24 4.24 -42.36
N ASP A 588 0.02 3.36 -41.37
CA ASP A 588 -0.21 3.65 -39.93
C ASP A 588 -0.42 2.33 -39.12
N SER A 589 0.27 1.22 -39.46
CA SER A 589 0.01 -0.12 -38.92
C SER A 589 1.25 -0.85 -38.36
N ASP A 590 1.55 -0.65 -37.07
CA ASP A 590 2.48 -1.48 -36.29
C ASP A 590 1.87 -2.87 -35.95
N ASN A 591 1.44 -3.62 -36.97
CA ASN A 591 0.87 -4.97 -36.84
C ASN A 591 0.76 -5.71 -38.20
N SER A 592 1.85 -5.79 -38.98
CA SER A 592 1.95 -6.76 -40.09
C SER A 592 3.25 -7.55 -40.02
N GLU A 593 3.32 -8.24 -38.89
CA GLU A 593 4.39 -9.15 -38.62
C GLU A 593 3.82 -10.56 -38.45
N VAL A 594 4.09 -11.27 -37.35
CA VAL A 594 3.62 -12.63 -36.94
C VAL A 594 3.78 -13.84 -37.89
N GLU A 595 3.84 -13.70 -39.22
CA GLU A 595 3.64 -14.84 -40.15
C GLU A 595 4.89 -15.63 -40.61
N LEU A 596 6.10 -15.04 -40.66
CA LEU A 596 7.31 -15.70 -41.20
C LEU A 596 7.81 -16.90 -40.36
N ILE A 597 7.33 -17.10 -39.13
CA ILE A 597 7.57 -18.31 -38.33
C ILE A 597 7.16 -19.60 -39.07
N LEU A 598 6.24 -19.53 -40.05
CA LEU A 598 5.64 -20.71 -40.67
C LEU A 598 6.30 -21.29 -41.95
N THR A 599 7.30 -20.65 -42.58
CA THR A 599 7.82 -21.16 -43.88
C THR A 599 9.26 -21.70 -43.90
N LYS A 600 10.11 -21.47 -42.88
CA LYS A 600 11.53 -21.92 -42.92
C LYS A 600 12.05 -22.81 -41.78
N LYS A 601 11.17 -23.55 -41.09
CA LYS A 601 11.57 -24.80 -40.40
C LYS A 601 11.84 -25.95 -41.40
N LYS A 602 12.83 -25.78 -42.30
CA LYS A 602 13.22 -26.81 -43.29
C LYS A 602 14.62 -26.66 -43.91
N LYS A 603 15.68 -26.94 -43.12
CA LYS A 603 16.82 -27.84 -43.46
C LYS A 603 18.07 -27.57 -42.63
N PHE A 604 18.65 -28.63 -42.07
CA PHE A 604 20.11 -28.78 -42.03
C PHE A 604 20.64 -28.84 -43.47
N MET A 605 21.62 -28.00 -43.85
CA MET A 605 22.78 -28.31 -44.71
C MET A 605 23.59 -27.03 -45.02
N ASN A 606 24.92 -27.16 -44.96
CA ASN A 606 25.96 -26.20 -45.34
C ASN A 606 26.13 -26.10 -46.89
N PRO A 607 27.05 -25.28 -47.48
CA PRO A 607 27.42 -23.87 -47.21
C PRO A 607 27.81 -23.06 -48.51
N ILE A 608 28.42 -21.86 -48.36
CA ILE A 608 29.26 -21.10 -49.35
C ILE A 608 28.50 -20.33 -50.47
N ILE A 609 29.22 -19.36 -51.09
CA ILE A 609 28.90 -18.46 -52.23
C ILE A 609 28.13 -17.18 -51.80
N LYS A 610 28.54 -15.90 -51.98
CA LYS A 610 29.70 -15.13 -52.52
C LYS A 610 29.21 -14.08 -53.57
N PHE A 611 29.79 -12.87 -53.51
CA PHE A 611 29.64 -11.67 -54.38
C PHE A 611 28.49 -10.67 -54.10
N ASN A 612 28.91 -9.44 -53.74
CA ASN A 612 28.68 -8.13 -54.37
C ASN A 612 27.44 -7.99 -55.31
N SER A 613 26.74 -6.84 -55.35
CA SER A 613 27.37 -5.53 -55.59
C SER A 613 26.45 -4.31 -55.35
N LYS A 614 27.04 -3.12 -55.50
CA LYS A 614 26.46 -1.77 -55.31
C LYS A 614 25.10 -1.55 -56.01
N ILE A 615 24.26 -0.73 -55.39
CA ILE A 615 23.77 0.55 -55.94
C ILE A 615 23.45 1.50 -54.76
N SER A 616 23.39 2.80 -55.01
CA SER A 616 23.45 3.88 -54.00
C SER A 616 22.26 4.85 -54.10
N SER A 617 22.14 5.72 -53.08
CA SER A 617 21.22 6.88 -52.96
C SER A 617 19.72 6.54 -53.00
N SER A 618 18.91 6.95 -52.01
CA SER A 618 18.89 8.29 -51.40
C SER A 618 19.12 8.30 -49.87
N ILE A 619 19.74 9.39 -49.38
CA ILE A 619 19.82 9.71 -47.95
C ILE A 619 18.83 10.86 -47.70
N LEU A 620 17.69 10.54 -47.10
CA LEU A 620 16.83 11.51 -46.43
C LEU A 620 16.52 10.96 -45.03
N SER A 621 16.82 11.73 -43.99
CA SER A 621 16.57 11.34 -42.60
C SER A 621 15.07 11.25 -42.34
N ARG A 622 14.54 10.04 -42.10
CA ARG A 622 13.17 9.84 -41.60
C ARG A 622 13.06 10.35 -40.16
N ILE A 623 12.74 11.63 -40.00
CA ILE A 623 12.38 12.23 -38.71
C ILE A 623 11.05 11.61 -38.27
N THR A 624 11.00 11.00 -37.07
CA THR A 624 9.75 10.43 -36.56
C THR A 624 8.76 11.53 -36.16
N LYS A 625 7.45 11.24 -36.19
CA LYS A 625 6.39 12.18 -35.79
C LYS A 625 6.65 12.89 -34.46
N LYS A 626 7.16 12.17 -33.45
CA LYS A 626 7.50 12.71 -32.11
C LYS A 626 8.76 13.60 -32.08
N GLN A 627 9.65 13.43 -33.05
CA GLN A 627 10.86 14.26 -33.23
C GLN A 627 10.62 15.48 -34.14
N HIS A 628 9.42 15.62 -34.72
CA HIS A 628 9.12 16.75 -35.59
C HIS A 628 8.98 18.05 -34.76
N PRO A 629 9.63 19.16 -35.14
CA PRO A 629 9.58 20.41 -34.37
C PRO A 629 8.15 20.93 -34.13
N THR A 630 7.25 20.80 -35.11
CA THR A 630 5.84 21.18 -34.93
C THR A 630 5.14 20.34 -33.87
N TYR A 631 5.44 19.04 -33.74
CA TYR A 631 4.87 18.20 -32.69
C TYR A 631 5.33 18.65 -31.30
N GLN A 632 6.64 18.91 -31.16
CA GLN A 632 7.21 19.41 -29.90
C GLN A 632 6.64 20.79 -29.53
N ASN A 633 6.44 21.66 -30.52
CA ASN A 633 5.76 22.95 -30.32
C ASN A 633 4.28 22.76 -29.91
N ILE A 634 3.51 21.87 -30.55
CA ILE A 634 2.12 21.57 -30.11
C ILE A 634 2.12 21.17 -28.64
N ILE A 635 2.96 20.20 -28.24
CA ILE A 635 3.03 19.77 -26.84
C ILE A 635 3.43 20.92 -25.91
N LYS A 636 4.36 21.78 -26.33
CA LYS A 636 4.76 22.97 -25.56
C LYS A 636 3.59 23.94 -25.36
N GLU A 637 2.87 24.31 -26.42
CA GLU A 637 1.78 25.28 -26.35
C GLU A 637 0.60 24.76 -25.50
N ILE A 638 0.31 23.45 -25.50
CA ILE A 638 -0.71 22.87 -24.60
C ILE A 638 -0.26 22.95 -23.13
N ASN A 639 1.02 22.69 -22.83
CA ASN A 639 1.57 22.86 -21.47
C ASN A 639 1.57 24.34 -21.03
N GLU A 640 1.82 25.28 -21.93
CA GLU A 640 1.69 26.72 -21.70
C GLU A 640 0.22 27.20 -21.68
N LYS A 641 -0.77 26.29 -21.88
CA LYS A 641 -2.22 26.54 -21.94
C LYS A 641 -2.69 27.45 -23.09
N ASN A 642 -1.87 27.59 -24.13
CA ASN A 642 -2.16 28.35 -25.35
C ASN A 642 -3.00 27.50 -26.33
N TYR A 643 -4.17 27.02 -25.90
CA TYR A 643 -4.94 25.99 -26.60
C TYR A 643 -5.32 26.36 -28.05
N GLU A 644 -5.71 27.61 -28.33
CA GLU A 644 -6.02 28.10 -29.69
C GLU A 644 -4.82 27.97 -30.65
N LYS A 645 -3.61 28.26 -30.15
CA LYS A 645 -2.37 28.19 -30.92
C LYS A 645 -1.91 26.74 -31.10
N ALA A 646 -2.12 25.89 -30.08
CA ALA A 646 -1.95 24.45 -30.21
C ALA A 646 -2.94 23.84 -31.23
N GLU A 647 -4.18 24.31 -31.28
CA GLU A 647 -5.20 23.89 -32.25
C GLU A 647 -4.73 24.18 -33.69
N SER A 648 -4.31 25.42 -33.99
CA SER A 648 -3.83 25.82 -35.32
C SER A 648 -2.62 24.97 -35.75
N LEU A 649 -1.62 24.82 -34.87
CA LEU A 649 -0.44 24.01 -35.16
C LEU A 649 -0.78 22.52 -35.36
N CYS A 650 -1.74 21.98 -34.60
CA CYS A 650 -2.16 20.59 -34.74
C CYS A 650 -3.02 20.34 -35.99
N LYS A 651 -3.86 21.32 -36.38
CA LYS A 651 -4.58 21.33 -37.66
C LYS A 651 -3.66 21.45 -38.86
N GLU A 652 -2.59 22.22 -38.78
CA GLU A 652 -1.56 22.24 -39.82
C GLU A 652 -0.82 20.89 -39.87
N PHE A 653 -0.44 20.36 -38.70
CA PHE A 653 0.39 19.16 -38.60
C PHE A 653 -0.34 17.85 -38.97
N ILE A 654 -1.65 17.74 -38.74
CA ILE A 654 -2.41 16.53 -39.12
C ILE A 654 -2.45 16.33 -40.64
N ASN A 655 -2.31 17.38 -41.46
CA ASN A 655 -2.21 17.24 -42.92
C ASN A 655 -0.96 16.47 -43.38
N PHE A 656 0.11 16.46 -42.56
CA PHE A 656 1.32 15.68 -42.83
C PHE A 656 1.19 14.21 -42.37
N PHE A 657 0.25 13.92 -41.47
CA PHE A 657 0.00 12.59 -40.91
C PHE A 657 -1.52 12.29 -40.85
N PRO A 658 -2.22 12.25 -42.00
CA PRO A 658 -3.68 12.33 -42.07
C PRO A 658 -4.43 11.12 -41.50
N LYS A 659 -3.75 9.99 -41.26
CA LYS A 659 -4.30 8.79 -40.60
C LYS A 659 -3.98 8.70 -39.10
N SER A 660 -3.25 9.66 -38.53
CA SER A 660 -2.65 9.44 -37.21
C SER A 660 -3.64 9.57 -36.06
N TYR A 661 -3.94 8.44 -35.42
CA TYR A 661 -4.72 8.30 -34.18
C TYR A 661 -4.31 9.34 -33.11
N SER A 662 -3.00 9.46 -32.87
CA SER A 662 -2.49 10.29 -31.78
C SER A 662 -2.79 11.79 -31.95
N LEU A 663 -2.73 12.31 -33.17
CA LEU A 663 -2.98 13.73 -33.42
C LEU A 663 -4.45 14.09 -33.20
N ARG A 664 -5.35 13.11 -33.42
CA ARG A 664 -6.78 13.27 -33.18
C ARG A 664 -7.13 13.25 -31.70
N CYS A 665 -6.54 12.34 -30.92
CA CYS A 665 -6.69 12.36 -29.45
C CYS A 665 -6.13 13.66 -28.84
N ILE A 666 -5.01 14.17 -29.36
CA ILE A 666 -4.44 15.47 -28.93
C ILE A 666 -5.36 16.63 -29.34
N LEU A 667 -5.88 16.65 -30.57
CA LEU A 667 -6.77 17.70 -31.05
C LEU A 667 -8.12 17.70 -30.32
N ALA A 668 -8.67 16.52 -30.01
CA ALA A 668 -9.86 16.37 -29.18
C ALA A 668 -9.63 16.88 -27.74
N TYR A 669 -8.46 16.61 -27.15
CA TYR A 669 -8.09 17.17 -25.83
C TYR A 669 -7.94 18.69 -25.86
N ILE A 670 -7.37 19.25 -26.94
CA ILE A 670 -7.33 20.71 -27.15
C ILE A 670 -8.76 21.27 -27.18
N TYR A 671 -9.68 20.65 -27.94
CA TYR A 671 -11.07 21.10 -28.00
C TYR A 671 -11.84 20.92 -26.69
N ARG A 672 -11.58 19.85 -25.92
CA ARG A 672 -12.07 19.72 -24.54
C ARG A 672 -11.62 20.90 -23.69
N CYS A 673 -10.36 21.31 -23.77
CA CYS A 673 -9.83 22.46 -23.04
C CYS A 673 -10.37 23.81 -23.55
N LEU A 674 -10.87 23.87 -24.78
CA LEU A 674 -11.61 25.00 -25.36
C LEU A 674 -13.13 24.93 -25.11
N ASN A 675 -13.63 23.91 -24.38
CA ASN A 675 -15.05 23.58 -24.18
C ASN A 675 -15.86 23.35 -25.48
N ASN A 676 -15.20 23.05 -26.60
CA ASN A 676 -15.85 22.76 -27.88
C ASN A 676 -16.07 21.25 -28.05
N TYR A 677 -17.06 20.72 -27.34
CA TYR A 677 -17.32 19.28 -27.30
C TYR A 677 -17.77 18.68 -28.64
N GLU A 678 -18.40 19.46 -29.53
CA GLU A 678 -18.77 19.03 -30.89
C GLU A 678 -17.53 18.65 -31.71
N GLN A 679 -16.52 19.54 -31.74
CA GLN A 679 -15.26 19.27 -32.43
C GLN A 679 -14.45 18.18 -31.72
N ALA A 680 -14.47 18.12 -30.39
CA ALA A 680 -13.80 17.07 -29.64
C ALA A 680 -14.36 15.67 -30.01
N HIS A 681 -15.69 15.50 -29.98
CA HIS A 681 -16.36 14.26 -30.38
C HIS A 681 -16.10 13.90 -31.85
N PHE A 682 -16.07 14.88 -32.76
CA PHE A 682 -15.70 14.64 -34.16
C PHE A 682 -14.32 13.98 -34.29
N PHE A 683 -13.28 14.55 -33.65
CA PHE A 683 -11.92 13.99 -33.73
C PHE A 683 -11.75 12.69 -32.94
N LEU A 684 -12.50 12.47 -31.86
CA LEU A 684 -12.51 11.17 -31.16
C LEU A 684 -13.17 10.08 -32.01
N LYS A 685 -14.26 10.40 -32.71
CA LYS A 685 -14.86 9.46 -33.66
C LYS A 685 -13.89 9.10 -34.77
N GLU A 686 -13.23 10.07 -35.41
CA GLU A 686 -12.19 9.77 -36.39
C GLU A 686 -11.04 8.92 -35.79
N ALA A 687 -10.66 9.14 -34.51
CA ALA A 687 -9.64 8.33 -33.85
C ALA A 687 -10.10 6.88 -33.61
N ILE A 688 -11.34 6.67 -33.17
CA ILE A 688 -11.94 5.35 -32.97
C ILE A 688 -12.08 4.63 -34.32
N ASP A 689 -12.59 5.30 -35.36
CA ASP A 689 -12.71 4.76 -36.72
C ASP A 689 -11.34 4.33 -37.31
N LEU A 690 -10.25 5.01 -36.91
CA LEU A 690 -8.87 4.68 -37.32
C LEU A 690 -8.22 3.56 -36.49
N ASN A 691 -8.52 3.45 -35.19
CA ASN A 691 -8.00 2.37 -34.35
C ASN A 691 -8.93 2.05 -33.16
N PRO A 692 -9.96 1.21 -33.36
CA PRO A 692 -10.95 0.89 -32.33
C PRO A 692 -10.41 -0.03 -31.22
N LYS A 693 -9.15 -0.47 -31.30
CA LYS A 693 -8.50 -1.28 -30.25
C LYS A 693 -7.74 -0.44 -29.22
N ARG A 694 -7.65 0.88 -29.38
CA ARG A 694 -6.93 1.77 -28.46
C ARG A 694 -7.90 2.51 -27.52
N SER A 695 -7.78 2.24 -26.23
CA SER A 695 -8.61 2.77 -25.13
C SER A 695 -8.60 4.30 -24.98
N VAL A 696 -7.51 4.98 -25.33
CA VAL A 696 -7.31 6.42 -25.07
C VAL A 696 -8.46 7.28 -25.61
N ALA A 697 -8.92 7.03 -26.83
CA ALA A 697 -10.01 7.79 -27.44
C ALA A 697 -11.33 7.58 -26.70
N TYR A 698 -11.65 6.33 -26.31
CA TYR A 698 -12.82 6.00 -25.49
C TYR A 698 -12.75 6.65 -24.10
N PHE A 699 -11.58 6.73 -23.48
CA PHE A 699 -11.41 7.39 -22.17
C PHE A 699 -11.67 8.91 -22.26
N ILE A 700 -11.13 9.59 -23.28
CA ILE A 700 -11.41 11.02 -23.51
C ILE A 700 -12.90 11.22 -23.85
N CYS A 701 -13.51 10.30 -24.62
CA CYS A 701 -14.93 10.34 -24.97
C CYS A 701 -15.82 10.27 -23.73
N GLY A 702 -15.54 9.31 -22.83
CA GLY A 702 -16.24 9.16 -21.56
C GLY A 702 -16.04 10.34 -20.61
N GLU A 703 -14.86 10.96 -20.59
CA GLU A 703 -14.61 12.19 -19.82
C GLU A 703 -15.43 13.38 -20.35
N ILE A 704 -15.58 13.51 -21.66
CA ILE A 704 -16.39 14.58 -22.27
C ILE A 704 -17.88 14.34 -21.99
N PHE A 705 -18.40 13.12 -22.18
CA PHE A 705 -19.79 12.82 -21.87
C PHE A 705 -20.12 13.04 -20.38
N PHE A 706 -19.21 12.67 -19.47
CA PHE A 706 -19.32 12.97 -18.04
C PHE A 706 -19.41 14.49 -17.77
N ARG A 707 -18.56 15.31 -18.41
CA ARG A 707 -18.65 16.78 -18.34
C ARG A 707 -19.97 17.32 -18.89
N GLN A 708 -20.55 16.67 -19.90
CA GLN A 708 -21.84 17.03 -20.51
C GLN A 708 -23.07 16.59 -19.70
N ASN A 709 -22.90 15.86 -18.59
CA ASN A 709 -23.94 15.16 -17.80
C ASN A 709 -24.54 13.91 -18.48
N ASP A 710 -23.99 13.45 -19.60
CA ASP A 710 -24.42 12.20 -20.22
C ASP A 710 -23.70 11.02 -19.55
N TYR A 711 -24.20 10.63 -18.39
CA TYR A 711 -23.64 9.52 -17.63
C TYR A 711 -23.87 8.16 -18.32
N GLY A 712 -24.86 8.05 -19.21
CA GLY A 712 -25.11 6.85 -20.01
C GLY A 712 -24.00 6.60 -21.02
N GLU A 713 -23.74 7.57 -21.90
CA GLU A 713 -22.63 7.50 -22.86
C GLU A 713 -21.26 7.50 -22.18
N ALA A 714 -21.11 8.18 -21.03
CA ALA A 714 -19.90 8.07 -20.22
C ALA A 714 -19.67 6.63 -19.74
N ILE A 715 -20.68 5.96 -19.18
CA ILE A 715 -20.58 4.55 -18.76
C ILE A 715 -20.28 3.63 -19.95
N TYR A 716 -20.91 3.85 -21.10
CA TYR A 716 -20.66 3.05 -22.31
C TYR A 716 -19.20 3.15 -22.77
N ASN A 717 -18.69 4.37 -23.01
CA ASN A 717 -17.33 4.59 -23.49
C ASN A 717 -16.26 4.14 -22.46
N LEU A 718 -16.53 4.29 -21.16
CA LEU A 718 -15.62 3.81 -20.10
C LEU A 718 -15.68 2.29 -19.90
N LYS A 719 -16.81 1.64 -20.19
CA LYS A 719 -16.87 0.16 -20.26
C LYS A 719 -16.05 -0.37 -21.43
N GLU A 720 -16.14 0.22 -22.61
CA GLU A 720 -15.30 -0.16 -23.76
C GLU A 720 -13.82 0.07 -23.48
N THR A 721 -13.46 1.20 -22.85
CA THR A 721 -12.10 1.47 -22.34
C THR A 721 -11.60 0.30 -21.48
N ASN A 722 -12.38 -0.11 -20.47
CA ASN A 722 -12.00 -1.18 -19.53
C ASN A 722 -12.12 -2.60 -20.11
N TYR A 723 -12.89 -2.81 -21.18
CA TYR A 723 -12.97 -4.06 -21.92
C TYR A 723 -11.71 -4.26 -22.77
N LEU A 724 -11.29 -3.21 -23.49
CA LEU A 724 -10.08 -3.20 -24.32
C LEU A 724 -8.79 -3.23 -23.48
N GLU A 725 -8.78 -2.61 -22.29
CA GLU A 725 -7.61 -2.63 -21.39
C GLU A 725 -7.43 -3.95 -20.59
N ARG A 726 -8.33 -4.94 -20.76
CA ARG A 726 -8.07 -6.31 -20.28
C ARG A 726 -6.93 -7.03 -21.03
N SER A 727 -6.29 -6.37 -21.99
CA SER A 727 -5.16 -6.93 -22.76
C SER A 727 -4.00 -5.96 -23.06
N ILE A 728 -3.59 -5.06 -22.14
CA ILE A 728 -2.15 -4.65 -21.93
C ILE A 728 -1.90 -3.58 -20.82
N ILE A 729 -0.79 -3.76 -20.07
CA ILE A 729 0.03 -2.85 -19.21
C ILE A 729 -0.33 -1.33 -19.04
N TYR A 730 -1.50 -0.92 -18.50
CA TYR A 730 -1.75 0.52 -18.15
C TYR A 730 -2.36 0.82 -16.76
N LYS A 731 -1.88 0.15 -15.70
CA LYS A 731 -2.43 0.20 -14.32
C LYS A 731 -2.82 1.59 -13.77
N ALA A 732 -2.08 2.65 -14.09
CA ALA A 732 -2.38 4.01 -13.60
C ALA A 732 -3.55 4.70 -14.33
N LYS A 733 -3.75 4.44 -15.62
CA LYS A 733 -4.85 5.05 -16.41
C LYS A 733 -6.15 4.27 -16.24
N ILE A 734 -6.01 2.94 -16.22
CA ILE A 734 -7.02 1.99 -15.72
C ILE A 734 -7.61 2.48 -14.38
N ASN A 735 -6.77 3.00 -13.47
CA ASN A 735 -7.23 3.54 -12.19
C ASN A 735 -8.19 4.74 -12.36
N ASN A 736 -7.81 5.74 -13.15
CA ASN A 736 -8.63 6.93 -13.38
C ASN A 736 -9.90 6.59 -14.20
N SER A 737 -9.82 5.63 -15.11
CA SER A 737 -10.99 5.04 -15.79
C SER A 737 -11.97 4.43 -14.78
N TYR A 738 -11.51 3.63 -13.82
CA TYR A 738 -12.38 3.07 -12.78
C TYR A 738 -12.93 4.12 -11.80
N ILE A 739 -12.17 5.16 -11.46
CA ILE A 739 -12.69 6.26 -10.64
C ILE A 739 -13.78 7.03 -11.40
N LEU A 740 -13.53 7.39 -12.66
CA LEU A 740 -14.48 8.13 -13.48
C LEU A 740 -15.73 7.29 -13.79
N LEU A 741 -15.59 5.99 -14.09
CA LEU A 741 -16.71 5.08 -14.28
C LEU A 741 -17.52 4.93 -12.99
N GLY A 742 -16.86 4.85 -11.84
CA GLY A 742 -17.51 4.88 -10.53
C GLY A 742 -18.28 6.19 -10.29
N ASN A 743 -17.70 7.34 -10.66
CA ASN A 743 -18.36 8.65 -10.58
C ASN A 743 -19.57 8.74 -11.52
N SER A 744 -19.48 8.23 -12.75
CA SER A 744 -20.60 8.20 -13.70
C SER A 744 -21.75 7.35 -13.17
N TYR A 745 -21.44 6.18 -12.61
CA TYR A 745 -22.42 5.32 -11.95
C TYR A 745 -23.07 5.97 -10.73
N LEU A 746 -22.27 6.55 -9.83
CA LEU A 746 -22.74 7.27 -8.64
C LEU A 746 -23.69 8.42 -9.01
N LEU A 747 -23.31 9.24 -9.99
CA LEU A 747 -24.16 10.36 -10.44
C LEU A 747 -25.40 9.89 -11.19
N ARG A 748 -25.32 8.84 -12.03
CA ARG A 748 -26.49 8.33 -12.76
C ARG A 748 -27.57 7.81 -11.80
N GLY A 749 -27.19 7.08 -10.76
CA GLY A 749 -28.11 6.69 -9.67
C GLY A 749 -28.77 7.92 -9.02
N HIS A 750 -27.99 8.94 -8.67
CA HIS A 750 -28.51 10.17 -8.05
C HIS A 750 -29.50 10.97 -8.91
N TYR A 751 -29.42 10.90 -10.24
CA TYR A 751 -30.40 11.54 -11.13
C TYR A 751 -31.62 10.65 -11.39
N ALA A 752 -31.44 9.33 -11.50
CA ALA A 752 -32.55 8.38 -11.60
C ALA A 752 -33.48 8.43 -10.36
N ASP A 753 -32.90 8.54 -9.16
CA ASP A 753 -33.63 8.73 -7.89
C ASP A 753 -34.43 10.06 -7.82
N TYR A 754 -34.19 11.01 -8.74
CA TYR A 754 -34.74 12.38 -8.67
C TYR A 754 -35.86 12.64 -9.69
N ASP A 755 -35.74 12.13 -10.93
CA ASP A 755 -36.69 12.42 -12.00
C ASP A 755 -37.91 11.45 -12.05
N GLY A 756 -37.90 10.38 -11.24
CA GLY A 756 -39.08 9.52 -11.02
C GLY A 756 -39.54 8.67 -12.22
N TYR A 757 -38.75 8.64 -13.31
CA TYR A 757 -39.03 7.89 -14.53
C TYR A 757 -38.70 6.39 -14.37
N TYR A 758 -39.61 5.67 -13.70
CA TYR A 758 -39.81 4.25 -13.97
C TYR A 758 -40.79 4.12 -15.15
N ASP A 759 -40.27 3.96 -16.37
CA ASP A 759 -41.10 3.54 -17.51
C ASP A 759 -41.47 2.06 -17.34
N ASP A 760 -42.76 1.73 -17.51
CA ASP A 760 -43.36 0.40 -17.26
C ASP A 760 -43.00 -0.68 -18.32
N ASP A 761 -41.73 -0.84 -18.69
CA ASP A 761 -41.27 -1.91 -19.62
C ASP A 761 -40.65 -3.10 -18.83
N ASP A 762 -41.37 -4.23 -18.83
CA ASP A 762 -41.20 -5.47 -18.02
C ASP A 762 -39.88 -6.28 -18.19
N ASP A 763 -38.76 -5.72 -18.67
CA ASP A 763 -37.51 -6.48 -18.96
C ASP A 763 -36.21 -5.74 -18.61
N TYR A 764 -36.06 -5.32 -17.35
CA TYR A 764 -34.81 -4.73 -16.82
C TYR A 764 -34.20 -5.59 -15.69
N ASP A 765 -33.00 -6.14 -15.93
CA ASP A 765 -32.16 -6.76 -14.90
C ASP A 765 -31.80 -5.71 -13.81
N ASP A 766 -31.78 -6.12 -12.54
CA ASP A 766 -31.56 -5.29 -11.33
C ASP A 766 -30.17 -4.61 -11.31
N TYR A 767 -30.03 -3.52 -12.07
CA TYR A 767 -28.77 -2.80 -12.29
C TYR A 767 -28.55 -1.70 -11.24
N ASP A 768 -28.25 -2.13 -10.01
CA ASP A 768 -27.87 -1.27 -8.90
C ASP A 768 -26.59 -0.46 -9.20
N ASP A 769 -26.77 0.75 -9.73
CA ASP A 769 -25.72 1.70 -10.11
C ASP A 769 -24.78 2.03 -8.94
N TYR A 770 -25.29 2.13 -7.71
CA TYR A 770 -24.45 2.37 -6.54
C TYR A 770 -23.56 1.15 -6.22
N THR A 771 -24.05 -0.08 -6.44
CA THR A 771 -23.21 -1.28 -6.37
C THR A 771 -22.17 -1.34 -7.49
N GLU A 772 -22.48 -0.91 -8.70
CA GLU A 772 -21.47 -0.77 -9.76
C GLU A 772 -20.44 0.33 -9.45
N ALA A 773 -20.85 1.47 -8.89
CA ALA A 773 -19.94 2.48 -8.38
C ALA A 773 -18.97 1.89 -7.34
N ILE A 774 -19.50 1.18 -6.34
CA ILE A 774 -18.71 0.48 -5.31
C ILE A 774 -17.76 -0.56 -5.91
N LYS A 775 -18.18 -1.35 -6.92
CA LYS A 775 -17.30 -2.31 -7.61
C LYS A 775 -16.12 -1.60 -8.27
N ASN A 776 -16.38 -0.55 -9.03
CA ASN A 776 -15.35 0.20 -9.75
C ASN A 776 -14.39 0.93 -8.79
N TYR A 777 -14.92 1.59 -7.74
CA TYR A 777 -14.10 2.19 -6.69
C TYR A 777 -13.24 1.17 -5.93
N ASN A 778 -13.75 -0.04 -5.63
CA ASN A 778 -12.94 -1.07 -5.00
C ASN A 778 -11.79 -1.59 -5.89
N ILE A 779 -11.97 -1.59 -7.22
CA ILE A 779 -10.88 -1.90 -8.16
C ILE A 779 -9.84 -0.77 -8.15
N ALA A 780 -10.28 0.50 -8.15
CA ALA A 780 -9.38 1.65 -8.06
C ALA A 780 -8.59 1.66 -6.74
N LEU A 781 -9.25 1.49 -5.59
CA LEU A 781 -8.61 1.43 -4.26
C LEU A 781 -7.73 0.19 -4.05
N LYS A 782 -7.78 -0.81 -4.94
CA LYS A 782 -6.81 -1.91 -4.99
C LYS A 782 -5.54 -1.55 -5.78
N ASN A 783 -5.62 -0.58 -6.68
CA ASN A 783 -4.50 -0.07 -7.46
C ASN A 783 -3.80 1.10 -6.76
N ASP A 784 -4.57 2.04 -6.20
CA ASP A 784 -4.12 3.17 -5.39
C ASP A 784 -4.93 3.24 -4.07
N PRO A 785 -4.45 2.58 -2.99
CA PRO A 785 -5.18 2.48 -1.72
C PRO A 785 -5.38 3.80 -0.96
N ASN A 786 -4.65 4.86 -1.33
CA ASN A 786 -4.66 6.15 -0.65
C ASN A 786 -5.30 7.26 -1.51
N ASN A 787 -5.98 6.90 -2.60
CA ASN A 787 -6.60 7.87 -3.50
C ASN A 787 -7.71 8.66 -2.80
N TYR A 788 -7.44 9.91 -2.44
CA TYR A 788 -8.31 10.70 -1.54
C TYR A 788 -9.73 10.89 -2.10
N LEU A 789 -9.84 11.21 -3.41
CA LEU A 789 -11.13 11.39 -4.08
C LEU A 789 -11.90 10.07 -4.18
N CYS A 790 -11.24 8.98 -4.60
CA CYS A 790 -11.90 7.68 -4.67
C CYS A 790 -12.34 7.17 -3.29
N LEU A 791 -11.55 7.42 -2.23
CA LEU A 791 -11.95 7.09 -0.86
C LEU A 791 -13.20 7.87 -0.42
N LYS A 792 -13.29 9.18 -0.71
CA LYS A 792 -14.49 10.01 -0.42
C LYS A 792 -15.72 9.49 -1.16
N ASN A 793 -15.61 9.30 -2.48
CA ASN A 793 -16.73 8.93 -3.33
C ASN A 793 -17.19 7.48 -3.06
N CYS A 794 -16.26 6.58 -2.72
CA CYS A 794 -16.56 5.22 -2.30
C CYS A 794 -17.24 5.17 -0.94
N ALA A 795 -16.80 5.97 0.04
CA ALA A 795 -17.47 6.09 1.33
C ALA A 795 -18.91 6.58 1.15
N TYR A 796 -19.15 7.54 0.25
CA TYR A 796 -20.50 8.02 -0.06
C TYR A 796 -21.37 6.97 -0.74
N ALA A 797 -20.86 6.24 -1.73
CA ALA A 797 -21.60 5.13 -2.33
C ALA A 797 -21.97 4.04 -1.29
N TYR A 798 -21.06 3.75 -0.33
CA TYR A 798 -21.35 2.84 0.79
C TYR A 798 -22.36 3.41 1.80
N GLU A 799 -22.41 4.72 2.00
CA GLU A 799 -23.42 5.38 2.84
C GLU A 799 -24.81 5.35 2.17
N ILE A 800 -24.90 5.56 0.86
CA ILE A 800 -26.15 5.47 0.10
C ILE A 800 -26.65 4.01 0.02
N LYS A 801 -25.74 3.02 0.00
CA LYS A 801 -26.07 1.61 0.26
C LYS A 801 -26.23 1.26 1.75
N GLU A 802 -26.04 2.23 2.64
CA GLU A 802 -26.20 2.18 4.10
C GLU A 802 -25.37 1.10 4.81
N ASP A 803 -24.27 0.67 4.18
CA ASP A 803 -23.17 -0.05 4.84
C ASP A 803 -22.29 0.96 5.57
N TYR A 804 -22.83 1.52 6.65
CA TYR A 804 -22.12 2.45 7.54
C TYR A 804 -20.83 1.85 8.10
N LEU A 805 -20.71 0.52 8.19
CA LEU A 805 -19.45 -0.13 8.60
C LEU A 805 -18.38 -0.01 7.50
N SER A 806 -18.68 -0.32 6.24
CA SER A 806 -17.75 -0.09 5.13
C SER A 806 -17.43 1.40 4.96
N THR A 807 -18.42 2.27 5.16
CA THR A 807 -18.26 3.73 5.19
C THR A 807 -17.21 4.14 6.24
N LEU A 808 -17.42 3.81 7.52
CA LEU A 808 -16.50 4.14 8.61
C LEU A 808 -15.06 3.62 8.37
N ASN A 809 -14.90 2.41 7.82
CA ASN A 809 -13.58 1.87 7.46
C ASN A 809 -12.86 2.68 6.37
N LEU A 810 -13.59 3.37 5.48
CA LEU A 810 -13.02 4.27 4.48
C LEU A 810 -12.76 5.67 5.06
N LEU A 811 -13.61 6.14 5.97
CA LEU A 811 -13.38 7.39 6.71
C LEU A 811 -12.15 7.29 7.63
N ASP A 812 -11.90 6.14 8.26
CA ASP A 812 -10.64 5.88 8.98
C ASP A 812 -9.42 5.98 8.06
N LYS A 813 -9.48 5.52 6.80
CA LYS A 813 -8.38 5.73 5.83
C LYS A 813 -8.19 7.20 5.49
N LEU A 814 -9.28 7.93 5.24
CA LEU A 814 -9.24 9.37 4.96
C LEU A 814 -8.64 10.16 6.14
N LEU A 815 -9.02 9.83 7.38
CA LEU A 815 -8.45 10.44 8.59
C LEU A 815 -6.99 10.03 8.84
N ASN A 816 -6.55 8.87 8.36
CA ASN A 816 -5.12 8.52 8.38
C ASN A 816 -4.29 9.32 7.37
N ILE A 817 -4.90 9.80 6.27
CA ILE A 817 -4.27 10.70 5.29
C ILE A 817 -4.29 12.16 5.80
N ASN A 818 -5.47 12.66 6.21
CA ASN A 818 -5.64 13.98 6.79
C ASN A 818 -6.45 13.90 8.11
N LYS A 819 -5.75 13.99 9.24
CA LYS A 819 -6.32 13.91 10.60
C LYS A 819 -7.16 15.11 11.00
N GLU A 820 -7.00 16.23 10.29
CA GLU A 820 -7.61 17.52 10.61
C GLU A 820 -8.63 17.93 9.54
N ASP A 821 -9.14 16.99 8.76
CA ASP A 821 -10.26 17.24 7.86
C ASP A 821 -11.59 17.30 8.65
N SER A 822 -12.10 18.51 8.89
CA SER A 822 -13.38 18.70 9.59
C SER A 822 -14.57 18.07 8.86
N LEU A 823 -14.52 17.93 7.53
CA LEU A 823 -15.62 17.37 6.76
C LEU A 823 -15.65 15.85 6.95
N VAL A 824 -14.52 15.17 6.77
CA VAL A 824 -14.40 13.73 7.06
C VAL A 824 -14.76 13.44 8.53
N LEU A 825 -14.37 14.29 9.49
CA LEU A 825 -14.74 14.15 10.89
C LEU A 825 -16.24 14.36 11.16
N CYS A 826 -16.90 15.32 10.50
CA CYS A 826 -18.35 15.49 10.61
C CYS A 826 -19.07 14.26 10.08
N TYR A 827 -18.71 13.84 8.86
CA TYR A 827 -19.30 12.70 8.16
C TYR A 827 -19.09 11.35 8.87
N TYR A 828 -17.96 11.18 9.59
CA TYR A 828 -17.75 10.07 10.52
C TYR A 828 -18.76 10.11 11.68
N GLY A 829 -19.07 11.31 12.19
CA GLY A 829 -20.15 11.54 13.15
C GLY A 829 -21.53 11.17 12.59
N GLU A 830 -21.83 11.51 11.33
CA GLU A 830 -23.11 11.21 10.68
C GLU A 830 -23.28 9.70 10.45
N SER A 831 -22.24 9.02 9.97
CA SER A 831 -22.20 7.56 9.86
C SER A 831 -22.44 6.87 11.23
N LEU A 832 -21.81 7.36 12.30
CA LEU A 832 -22.05 6.87 13.66
C LEU A 832 -23.45 7.18 14.18
N TYR A 833 -24.02 8.34 13.84
CA TYR A 833 -25.37 8.73 14.21
C TYR A 833 -26.39 7.78 13.58
N ASN A 834 -26.24 7.47 12.28
CA ASN A 834 -27.16 6.62 11.55
C ASN A 834 -27.12 5.16 12.07
N MET A 835 -25.98 4.74 12.62
CA MET A 835 -25.83 3.50 13.41
C MET A 835 -26.33 3.61 14.87
N THR A 836 -27.09 4.64 15.22
CA THR A 836 -27.58 5.02 16.58
C THR A 836 -26.51 5.28 17.65
N GLN A 837 -25.22 5.34 17.30
CA GLN A 837 -24.10 5.49 18.24
C GLN A 837 -23.88 6.95 18.66
N TYR A 838 -24.96 7.65 19.05
CA TYR A 838 -25.04 9.10 19.31
C TYR A 838 -23.92 9.65 20.19
N ARG A 839 -23.51 8.96 21.26
CA ARG A 839 -22.41 9.41 22.14
C ARG A 839 -21.04 9.37 21.46
N LYS A 840 -20.80 8.44 20.52
CA LYS A 840 -19.58 8.44 19.70
C LYS A 840 -19.69 9.53 18.63
N ALA A 841 -20.84 9.68 17.99
CA ALA A 841 -21.09 10.72 16.98
C ALA A 841 -20.79 12.14 17.53
N ILE A 842 -21.28 12.48 18.72
CA ILE A 842 -20.98 13.74 19.43
C ILE A 842 -19.48 14.00 19.58
N SER A 843 -18.67 12.96 19.81
CA SER A 843 -17.20 13.09 19.90
C SER A 843 -16.60 13.53 18.57
N TYR A 844 -17.05 12.94 17.46
CA TYR A 844 -16.62 13.30 16.11
C TYR A 844 -17.12 14.68 15.66
N PHE A 845 -18.40 15.01 15.87
CA PHE A 845 -18.91 16.37 15.64
C PHE A 845 -18.19 17.43 16.48
N THR A 846 -17.76 17.09 17.70
CA THR A 846 -17.00 18.02 18.54
C THR A 846 -15.57 18.23 18.03
N LYS A 847 -14.91 17.19 17.50
CA LYS A 847 -13.62 17.36 16.81
C LYS A 847 -13.76 18.23 15.57
N ALA A 848 -14.74 17.96 14.72
CA ALA A 848 -15.06 18.77 13.52
C ALA A 848 -15.26 20.24 13.90
N TYR A 849 -16.16 20.53 14.85
CA TYR A 849 -16.38 21.89 15.38
C TYR A 849 -15.13 22.55 16.01
N THR A 850 -14.17 21.77 16.51
CA THR A 850 -12.93 22.32 17.09
C THR A 850 -11.94 22.76 16.02
N ILE A 851 -12.02 22.17 14.83
CA ILE A 851 -11.20 22.49 13.65
C ILE A 851 -11.86 23.59 12.82
N ASP A 852 -13.17 23.50 12.60
CA ASP A 852 -13.98 24.44 11.83
C ASP A 852 -15.19 24.91 12.68
N PRO A 853 -15.02 25.98 13.49
CA PRO A 853 -16.05 26.47 14.41
C PRO A 853 -17.14 27.33 13.75
N GLU A 854 -16.90 27.84 12.54
CA GLU A 854 -17.85 28.69 11.79
C GLU A 854 -18.81 27.84 10.93
N ASN A 855 -18.48 26.56 10.72
CA ASN A 855 -19.30 25.61 9.99
C ASN A 855 -20.55 25.19 10.78
N ILE A 856 -21.67 25.81 10.39
CA ILE A 856 -23.02 25.60 10.92
C ILE A 856 -23.47 24.12 10.82
N HIS A 857 -23.00 23.34 9.84
CA HIS A 857 -23.38 21.93 9.70
C HIS A 857 -22.82 21.07 10.85
N ASN A 858 -21.56 21.30 11.25
CA ASN A 858 -20.94 20.67 12.43
C ASN A 858 -21.78 20.91 13.69
N LEU A 859 -22.28 22.15 13.86
CA LEU A 859 -23.13 22.55 14.99
C LEU A 859 -24.52 21.94 14.92
N ASN A 860 -25.18 21.97 13.75
CA ASN A 860 -26.51 21.40 13.54
C ASN A 860 -26.54 19.91 13.90
N ARG A 861 -25.60 19.13 13.34
CA ARG A 861 -25.52 17.69 13.63
C ARG A 861 -25.23 17.41 15.10
N ARG A 862 -24.36 18.19 15.76
CA ARG A 862 -24.14 18.04 17.20
C ARG A 862 -25.38 18.39 18.02
N ALA A 863 -26.09 19.47 17.69
CA ALA A 863 -27.30 19.90 18.38
C ALA A 863 -28.43 18.84 18.28
N ILE A 864 -28.68 18.31 17.09
CA ILE A 864 -29.66 17.22 16.86
C ILE A 864 -29.27 15.99 17.69
N THR A 865 -27.99 15.62 17.70
CA THR A 865 -27.51 14.46 18.47
C THR A 865 -27.64 14.65 19.98
N TYR A 866 -27.35 15.85 20.50
CA TYR A 866 -27.58 16.19 21.91
C TYR A 866 -29.08 16.15 22.26
N TYR A 867 -29.95 16.58 21.35
CA TYR A 867 -31.40 16.58 21.56
C TYR A 867 -31.95 15.16 21.74
N ILE A 868 -31.52 14.23 20.89
CA ILE A 868 -31.90 12.80 20.99
C ILE A 868 -31.42 12.18 22.31
N ILE A 869 -30.20 12.47 22.76
CA ILE A 869 -29.72 12.01 24.08
C ILE A 869 -30.17 12.90 25.26
N LYS A 870 -31.17 13.77 25.03
CA LYS A 870 -31.88 14.61 26.02
C LYS A 870 -31.00 15.64 26.76
N GLU A 871 -29.87 16.01 26.16
CA GLU A 871 -28.88 16.97 26.68
C GLU A 871 -29.26 18.42 26.33
N TYR A 872 -30.52 18.80 26.59
CA TYR A 872 -31.17 19.98 26.02
C TYR A 872 -30.43 21.31 26.24
N ASP A 873 -29.73 21.49 27.35
CA ASP A 873 -28.96 22.71 27.61
C ASP A 873 -27.72 22.84 26.70
N LYS A 874 -27.18 21.71 26.22
CA LYS A 874 -26.14 21.68 25.17
C LYS A 874 -26.74 21.99 23.79
N VAL A 875 -27.96 21.52 23.53
CA VAL A 875 -28.71 21.83 22.29
C VAL A 875 -28.94 23.34 22.18
N LEU A 876 -29.47 23.98 23.24
CA LEU A 876 -29.69 25.42 23.25
C LEU A 876 -28.38 26.21 23.05
N SER A 877 -27.28 25.77 23.66
CA SER A 877 -25.95 26.40 23.52
C SER A 877 -25.39 26.32 22.09
N ASP A 878 -25.57 25.21 21.38
CA ASP A 878 -25.17 25.09 19.98
C ASP A 878 -26.13 25.85 19.05
N LEU A 879 -27.44 25.84 19.31
CA LEU A 879 -28.43 26.63 18.57
C LEU A 879 -28.24 28.14 18.72
N ASP A 880 -27.84 28.62 19.89
CA ASP A 880 -27.50 30.03 20.10
C ASP A 880 -26.29 30.46 19.25
N LYS A 881 -25.32 29.56 19.01
CA LYS A 881 -24.21 29.83 18.09
C LYS A 881 -24.64 29.79 16.63
N ILE A 882 -25.49 28.82 16.24
CA ILE A 882 -26.05 28.74 14.89
C ILE A 882 -26.81 30.04 14.56
N ILE A 883 -27.64 30.53 15.49
CA ILE A 883 -28.39 31.79 15.33
C ILE A 883 -27.49 33.03 15.36
N GLN A 884 -26.29 32.97 15.95
CA GLN A 884 -25.28 34.04 15.87
C GLN A 884 -24.55 34.06 14.52
N LEU A 885 -24.32 32.89 13.91
CA LEU A 885 -23.66 32.76 12.60
C LEU A 885 -24.63 33.00 11.43
N ASP A 886 -25.85 32.47 11.54
CA ASP A 886 -26.96 32.65 10.60
C ASP A 886 -28.26 33.02 11.36
N PRO A 887 -28.54 34.33 11.53
CA PRO A 887 -29.75 34.81 12.18
C PRO A 887 -31.06 34.50 11.44
N LEU A 888 -31.00 33.97 10.20
CA LEU A 888 -32.14 33.62 9.36
C LEU A 888 -32.41 32.10 9.33
N ASN A 889 -31.65 31.30 10.10
CA ASN A 889 -31.75 29.84 10.11
C ASN A 889 -33.08 29.33 10.74
N SER A 890 -34.14 29.26 9.94
CA SER A 890 -35.48 28.84 10.39
C SER A 890 -35.45 27.47 11.09
N SER A 891 -34.69 26.51 10.57
CA SER A 891 -34.48 25.17 11.15
C SER A 891 -33.88 25.20 12.56
N ALA A 892 -33.02 26.17 12.88
CA ALA A 892 -32.49 26.36 14.23
C ALA A 892 -33.56 26.91 15.19
N TYR A 893 -34.42 27.84 14.74
CA TYR A 893 -35.54 28.33 15.55
C TYR A 893 -36.61 27.25 15.78
N TYR A 894 -36.88 26.37 14.81
CA TYR A 894 -37.74 25.18 15.00
C TYR A 894 -37.18 24.30 16.11
N LEU A 895 -35.91 23.86 16.00
CA LEU A 895 -35.32 22.95 16.99
C LEU A 895 -35.20 23.63 18.36
N LYS A 896 -34.99 24.95 18.42
CA LYS A 896 -34.98 25.73 19.66
C LYS A 896 -36.36 25.77 20.31
N SER A 897 -37.42 26.00 19.53
CA SER A 897 -38.81 25.94 19.98
C SER A 897 -39.14 24.57 20.58
N LEU A 898 -38.80 23.51 19.85
CA LEU A 898 -39.04 22.14 20.25
C LEU A 898 -38.25 21.74 21.50
N THR A 899 -37.02 22.24 21.64
CA THR A 899 -36.17 22.03 22.83
C THR A 899 -36.71 22.73 24.07
N TYR A 900 -37.30 23.93 23.93
CA TYR A 900 -37.99 24.56 25.05
C TYR A 900 -39.29 23.81 25.41
N TYR A 901 -40.04 23.35 24.42
CA TYR A 901 -41.25 22.55 24.64
C TYR A 901 -40.96 21.25 25.40
N THR A 902 -39.95 20.46 25.01
CA THR A 902 -39.57 19.24 25.75
C THR A 902 -38.96 19.51 27.13
N LYS A 903 -38.50 20.73 27.40
CA LYS A 903 -38.15 21.23 28.75
C LYS A 903 -39.36 21.75 29.56
N ASN A 904 -40.58 21.70 29.01
CA ASN A 904 -41.82 22.32 29.53
C ASN A 904 -41.77 23.87 29.64
N ASP A 905 -40.87 24.54 28.93
CA ASP A 905 -40.80 26.01 28.85
C ASP A 905 -41.65 26.52 27.67
N ASN A 906 -42.96 26.44 27.84
CA ASN A 906 -43.92 26.83 26.81
C ASN A 906 -43.87 28.32 26.45
N ASN A 907 -43.23 29.16 27.28
CA ASN A 907 -43.03 30.59 26.98
C ASN A 907 -41.89 30.80 25.98
N ASN A 908 -40.69 30.27 26.26
CA ASN A 908 -39.56 30.39 25.34
C ASN A 908 -39.74 29.53 24.07
N ALA A 909 -40.53 28.45 24.16
CA ALA A 909 -41.01 27.72 23.00
C ALA A 909 -41.86 28.62 22.09
N LYS A 910 -42.91 29.28 22.61
CA LYS A 910 -43.77 30.19 21.82
C LYS A 910 -43.02 31.38 21.22
N VAL A 911 -42.00 31.91 21.90
CA VAL A 911 -41.11 32.95 21.35
C VAL A 911 -40.29 32.42 20.16
N SER A 912 -39.72 31.22 20.30
CA SER A 912 -38.89 30.60 19.26
C SER A 912 -39.73 30.13 18.07
N PHE A 913 -40.92 29.57 18.31
CA PHE A 913 -41.94 29.25 17.30
C PHE A 913 -42.35 30.48 16.50
N LYS A 914 -42.60 31.63 17.16
CA LYS A 914 -42.91 32.86 16.44
C LYS A 914 -41.77 33.29 15.52
N LYS A 915 -40.51 33.09 15.91
CA LYS A 915 -39.36 33.35 15.02
C LYS A 915 -39.22 32.34 13.88
N TYR A 916 -39.55 31.08 14.10
CA TYR A 916 -39.68 30.11 13.02
C TYR A 916 -40.77 30.53 12.01
N ALA A 917 -41.95 30.91 12.49
CA ALA A 917 -43.06 31.40 11.66
C ALA A 917 -42.76 32.71 10.92
N GLU A 918 -42.00 33.63 11.52
CA GLU A 918 -41.52 34.87 10.86
C GLU A 918 -40.47 34.62 9.77
N LEU A 919 -39.85 33.44 9.72
CA LEU A 919 -38.79 33.07 8.76
C LEU A 919 -39.24 31.98 7.76
N LEU A 920 -40.50 31.56 7.81
CA LEU A 920 -41.06 30.55 6.92
C LEU A 920 -41.41 31.15 5.55
N ASN A 921 -40.83 30.58 4.49
CA ASN A 921 -41.20 30.90 3.11
C ASN A 921 -42.42 30.06 2.70
N SER A 922 -43.40 30.66 2.01
CA SER A 922 -44.75 30.08 1.83
C SER A 922 -44.84 28.80 0.99
N ASP A 923 -43.77 28.46 0.29
CA ASP A 923 -43.83 27.55 -0.87
C ASP A 923 -43.22 26.16 -0.56
N ASN A 924 -42.73 25.94 0.66
CA ASN A 924 -42.18 24.65 1.11
C ASN A 924 -43.21 23.89 1.97
N ASP A 925 -43.71 22.76 1.48
CA ASP A 925 -44.76 21.98 2.16
C ASP A 925 -44.28 21.27 3.44
N LEU A 926 -43.09 20.65 3.45
CA LEU A 926 -42.45 20.10 4.66
C LEU A 926 -42.37 21.14 5.80
N ALA A 927 -42.11 22.40 5.43
CA ALA A 927 -42.01 23.50 6.37
C ALA A 927 -43.39 23.95 6.91
N LYS A 928 -44.48 23.75 6.15
CA LYS A 928 -45.88 23.89 6.65
C LYS A 928 -46.25 22.76 7.59
N VAL A 929 -45.86 21.51 7.28
CA VAL A 929 -46.04 20.34 8.14
C VAL A 929 -45.41 20.58 9.52
N HIS A 930 -44.19 21.09 9.54
CA HIS A 930 -43.48 21.47 10.77
C HIS A 930 -44.14 22.65 11.52
N LEU A 931 -44.67 23.65 10.80
CA LEU A 931 -45.46 24.73 11.43
C LEU A 931 -46.70 24.18 12.14
N PHE A 932 -47.52 23.38 11.45
CA PHE A 932 -48.76 22.80 12.00
C PHE A 932 -48.48 21.86 13.16
N TYR A 933 -47.35 21.14 13.14
CA TYR A 933 -46.92 20.31 14.26
C TYR A 933 -46.57 21.13 15.51
N LEU A 934 -45.83 22.23 15.38
CA LEU A 934 -45.58 23.12 16.50
C LEU A 934 -46.83 23.91 16.94
N GLU A 935 -47.76 24.25 16.04
CA GLU A 935 -49.08 24.77 16.43
C GLU A 935 -49.86 23.78 17.29
N TYR A 936 -49.87 22.49 16.92
CA TYR A 936 -50.47 21.42 17.72
C TYR A 936 -49.82 21.30 19.10
N LEU A 937 -48.49 21.16 19.18
CA LEU A 937 -47.79 21.00 20.45
C LEU A 937 -47.89 22.22 21.38
N LEU A 938 -48.01 23.45 20.84
CA LEU A 938 -47.99 24.68 21.65
C LEU A 938 -49.37 25.27 21.95
N ASN A 939 -50.43 24.84 21.28
CA ASN A 939 -51.79 25.27 21.63
C ASN A 939 -52.27 24.66 22.95
N ASN A 940 -53.32 25.23 23.55
CA ASN A 940 -53.85 24.76 24.84
C ASN A 940 -54.93 23.68 24.65
N ASN A 941 -54.79 22.86 23.60
CA ASN A 941 -55.67 21.76 23.17
C ASN A 941 -57.17 22.09 23.20
N SER A 942 -57.55 23.33 22.86
CA SER A 942 -58.95 23.68 22.73
C SER A 942 -59.51 23.05 21.45
N SER A 943 -60.73 22.52 21.51
CA SER A 943 -61.33 21.82 20.37
C SER A 943 -61.50 22.70 19.14
N LYS A 944 -61.53 24.04 19.29
CA LYS A 944 -61.54 24.97 18.17
C LYS A 944 -60.17 25.06 17.48
N ASP A 945 -59.10 25.17 18.25
CA ASP A 945 -57.74 25.33 17.71
C ASP A 945 -57.25 24.02 17.06
N LEU A 946 -57.63 22.87 17.63
CA LEU A 946 -57.39 21.55 17.04
C LEU A 946 -58.10 21.37 15.69
N ASN A 947 -59.34 21.86 15.54
CA ASN A 947 -60.06 21.84 14.26
C ASN A 947 -59.49 22.82 13.22
N ASP A 948 -58.94 23.97 13.67
CA ASP A 948 -58.22 24.91 12.79
C ASP A 948 -56.96 24.24 12.21
N ILE A 949 -56.19 23.51 13.02
CA ILE A 949 -55.04 22.72 12.57
C ILE A 949 -55.44 21.61 11.60
N LEU A 950 -56.54 20.87 11.85
CA LEU A 950 -57.04 19.86 10.91
C LEU A 950 -57.37 20.47 9.53
N THR A 951 -58.11 21.58 9.50
CA THR A 951 -58.48 22.24 8.24
C THR A 951 -57.28 22.86 7.51
N LYS A 952 -56.22 23.28 8.23
CA LYS A 952 -54.92 23.67 7.65
C LYS A 952 -54.18 22.48 7.01
N ILE A 953 -54.15 21.33 7.68
CA ILE A 953 -53.53 20.11 7.13
C ILE A 953 -54.25 19.66 5.86
N ASP A 954 -55.58 19.70 5.82
CA ASP A 954 -56.38 19.34 4.64
C ASP A 954 -56.20 20.27 3.42
N GLN A 955 -55.53 21.42 3.59
CA GLN A 955 -55.23 22.37 2.50
C GLN A 955 -53.89 22.12 1.80
N ILE A 956 -53.03 21.23 2.32
CA ILE A 956 -51.86 20.76 1.56
C ILE A 956 -52.37 19.75 0.51
N HIS A 957 -51.83 19.79 -0.71
CA HIS A 957 -52.29 18.95 -1.83
C HIS A 957 -51.16 18.17 -2.53
N ASN A 958 -49.93 18.68 -2.50
CA ASN A 958 -48.73 17.94 -2.90
C ASN A 958 -48.06 17.37 -1.63
N TYR A 959 -47.64 16.11 -1.69
CA TYR A 959 -46.97 15.42 -0.59
C TYR A 959 -45.96 14.40 -1.14
N SER A 960 -44.80 14.27 -0.51
CA SER A 960 -44.10 12.98 -0.48
C SER A 960 -44.87 11.98 0.38
N SER A 961 -44.64 10.68 0.17
CA SER A 961 -45.25 9.61 0.98
C SER A 961 -45.02 9.80 2.49
N PHE A 962 -43.82 10.25 2.87
CA PHE A 962 -43.46 10.50 4.27
C PHE A 962 -44.23 11.70 4.88
N GLU A 963 -44.37 12.81 4.15
CA GLU A 963 -45.14 13.97 4.63
C GLU A 963 -46.61 13.60 4.80
N TYR A 964 -47.16 12.79 3.89
CA TYR A 964 -48.50 12.24 4.01
C TYR A 964 -48.64 11.38 5.28
N GLU A 965 -47.78 10.37 5.49
CA GLU A 965 -47.83 9.51 6.69
C GLU A 965 -47.68 10.32 7.99
N PHE A 966 -46.76 11.29 8.05
CA PHE A 966 -46.57 12.11 9.24
C PHE A 966 -47.75 13.06 9.51
N LEU A 967 -48.44 13.53 8.47
CA LEU A 967 -49.70 14.26 8.64
C LEU A 967 -50.88 13.37 9.05
N GLN A 968 -50.93 12.11 8.60
CA GLN A 968 -51.91 11.13 9.10
C GLN A 968 -51.64 10.80 10.58
N PHE A 969 -50.37 10.73 10.99
CA PHE A 969 -49.96 10.61 12.40
C PHE A 969 -50.43 11.79 13.26
N ILE A 970 -50.21 13.03 12.82
CA ILE A 970 -50.71 14.24 13.50
C ILE A 970 -52.25 14.23 13.56
N LYS A 971 -52.93 13.94 12.44
CA LYS A 971 -54.38 13.80 12.38
C LYS A 971 -54.89 12.74 13.36
N CYS A 972 -54.23 11.60 13.45
CA CYS A 972 -54.59 10.53 14.38
C CYS A 972 -54.52 11.03 15.84
N LYS A 973 -53.41 11.64 16.28
CA LYS A 973 -53.30 12.21 17.63
C LYS A 973 -54.36 13.28 17.91
N ILE A 974 -54.60 14.20 16.98
CA ILE A 974 -55.64 15.23 17.14
C ILE A 974 -57.04 14.61 17.27
N TYR A 975 -57.38 13.60 16.45
CA TYR A 975 -58.66 12.90 16.56
C TYR A 975 -58.81 12.08 17.85
N ILE A 976 -57.71 11.55 18.42
CA ILE A 976 -57.73 10.91 19.75
C ILE A 976 -58.03 11.93 20.83
N GLU A 977 -57.39 13.10 20.82
CA GLU A 977 -57.65 14.18 21.79
C GLU A 977 -59.08 14.74 21.69
N LEU A 978 -59.60 14.90 20.48
CA LEU A 978 -61.00 15.26 20.21
C LEU A 978 -62.00 14.13 20.55
N LYS A 979 -61.50 12.93 20.88
CA LYS A 979 -62.27 11.69 21.10
C LYS A 979 -63.10 11.21 19.90
N GLU A 980 -62.72 11.62 18.70
CA GLU A 980 -63.28 11.17 17.43
C GLU A 980 -62.61 9.87 16.97
N TYR A 981 -62.62 8.83 17.81
CA TYR A 981 -61.82 7.62 17.62
C TYR A 981 -62.06 6.88 16.29
N SER A 982 -63.24 7.02 15.67
CA SER A 982 -63.51 6.49 14.33
C SER A 982 -62.69 7.19 13.24
N LYS A 983 -62.49 8.51 13.32
CA LYS A 983 -61.58 9.25 12.43
C LYS A 983 -60.12 8.97 12.78
N ALA A 984 -59.81 8.80 14.07
CA ALA A 984 -58.47 8.39 14.49
C ALA A 984 -58.07 7.03 13.90
N ARG A 985 -58.97 6.02 13.88
CA ARG A 985 -58.73 4.74 13.20
C ARG A 985 -58.53 4.92 11.69
N LEU A 986 -59.34 5.74 11.02
CA LEU A 986 -59.13 6.02 9.59
C LEU A 986 -57.78 6.67 9.31
N ALA A 987 -57.31 7.58 10.16
CA ALA A 987 -55.98 8.17 10.06
C ALA A 987 -54.86 7.14 10.36
N LEU A 988 -55.05 6.28 11.38
CA LEU A 988 -54.11 5.21 11.72
C LEU A 988 -53.92 4.22 10.57
N ASN A 989 -55.01 3.83 9.90
CA ASN A 989 -55.00 2.94 8.73
C ASN A 989 -54.26 3.54 7.50
N ASN A 990 -54.04 4.85 7.47
CA ASN A 990 -53.28 5.54 6.41
C ASN A 990 -51.78 5.69 6.73
N ILE A 991 -51.32 5.12 7.85
CA ILE A 991 -49.92 5.08 8.26
C ILE A 991 -49.40 3.68 7.97
N TRP A 992 -48.26 3.55 7.27
CA TRP A 992 -47.64 2.26 6.97
C TRP A 992 -46.41 2.00 7.84
N ASN A 993 -45.79 3.06 8.36
CA ASN A 993 -44.69 2.94 9.30
C ASN A 993 -45.17 2.39 10.67
N PHE A 994 -44.91 1.10 10.89
CA PHE A 994 -45.20 0.39 12.15
C PHE A 994 -44.68 1.11 13.41
N VAL A 995 -43.58 1.87 13.31
CA VAL A 995 -43.03 2.65 14.43
C VAL A 995 -44.01 3.73 14.90
N PHE A 996 -44.66 4.45 13.97
CA PHE A 996 -45.68 5.45 14.30
C PHE A 996 -46.94 4.81 14.91
N ILE A 997 -47.37 3.65 14.36
CA ILE A 997 -48.52 2.89 14.87
C ILE A 997 -48.27 2.44 16.32
N SER A 998 -47.14 1.78 16.58
CA SER A 998 -46.80 1.26 17.91
C SER A 998 -46.74 2.35 18.98
N TYR A 999 -46.22 3.54 18.65
CA TYR A 999 -46.19 4.69 19.55
C TYR A 999 -47.58 5.28 19.84
N ILE A 1000 -48.45 5.41 18.83
CA ILE A 1000 -49.85 5.86 19.05
C ILE A 1000 -50.58 4.90 20.00
N ILE A 1001 -50.40 3.59 19.82
CA ILE A 1001 -51.00 2.56 20.66
C ILE A 1001 -50.43 2.62 22.09
N GLN A 1002 -49.13 2.84 22.25
CA GLN A 1002 -48.46 2.90 23.56
C GLN A 1002 -48.86 4.15 24.38
N GLU A 1003 -49.08 5.30 23.76
CA GLU A 1003 -49.46 6.53 24.46
C GLU A 1003 -50.94 6.66 24.80
N HIS A 1004 -51.82 5.98 24.08
CA HIS A 1004 -53.26 6.19 24.18
C HIS A 1004 -54.04 4.90 24.51
N PRO A 1005 -53.94 4.38 25.76
CA PRO A 1005 -54.68 3.18 26.20
C PRO A 1005 -56.19 3.22 25.93
N ASP A 1006 -56.82 4.38 26.08
CA ASP A 1006 -58.25 4.58 25.80
C ASP A 1006 -58.61 4.35 24.32
N PHE A 1007 -57.70 4.72 23.40
CA PHE A 1007 -57.87 4.52 21.96
C PHE A 1007 -57.52 3.09 21.55
N TRP A 1008 -56.48 2.51 22.17
CA TRP A 1008 -56.17 1.07 22.09
C TRP A 1008 -57.41 0.21 22.42
N SER A 1009 -58.09 0.47 23.54
CA SER A 1009 -59.29 -0.30 23.93
C SER A 1009 -60.43 -0.17 22.92
N TYR A 1010 -60.62 1.02 22.34
CA TYR A 1010 -61.58 1.24 21.26
C TYR A 1010 -61.23 0.44 19.99
N LEU A 1011 -59.95 0.37 19.60
CA LEU A 1011 -59.52 -0.42 18.46
C LEU A 1011 -59.82 -1.92 18.68
N TYR A 1012 -59.51 -2.45 19.87
CA TYR A 1012 -59.80 -3.85 20.20
C TYR A 1012 -61.30 -4.20 20.12
N GLU A 1013 -62.19 -3.34 20.64
CA GLU A 1013 -63.65 -3.53 20.55
C GLU A 1013 -64.15 -3.54 19.09
N VAL A 1014 -63.65 -2.64 18.24
CA VAL A 1014 -64.21 -2.37 16.90
C VAL A 1014 -63.55 -3.22 15.79
N CYS A 1015 -62.52 -4.01 16.09
CA CYS A 1015 -61.94 -4.99 15.17
C CYS A 1015 -62.57 -6.40 15.26
N GLU A 1016 -63.54 -6.63 16.18
CA GLU A 1016 -64.26 -7.91 16.37
C GLU A 1016 -63.37 -9.16 16.59
N ILE A 1017 -62.13 -8.98 17.09
CA ILE A 1017 -61.08 -10.00 17.27
C ILE A 1017 -61.52 -11.20 18.15
N ASN A 1018 -62.57 -11.04 18.96
CA ASN A 1018 -63.17 -12.01 19.89
C ASN A 1018 -63.72 -13.33 19.28
N LYS A 1019 -63.38 -13.68 18.03
CA LYS A 1019 -63.89 -14.90 17.35
C LYS A 1019 -62.84 -15.99 17.12
N ASN A 1020 -61.56 -15.65 17.18
CA ASN A 1020 -60.46 -16.58 16.90
C ASN A 1020 -59.77 -17.00 18.21
N ASP A 1021 -59.51 -18.29 18.39
CA ASP A 1021 -58.78 -18.83 19.54
C ASP A 1021 -57.28 -18.92 19.19
N PHE A 1022 -56.45 -18.20 19.96
CA PHE A 1022 -55.00 -18.14 19.78
C PHE A 1022 -54.21 -18.87 20.88
N THR A 1023 -54.88 -19.67 21.72
CA THR A 1023 -54.21 -20.41 22.79
C THR A 1023 -53.16 -21.40 22.27
N GLU A 1024 -53.35 -21.96 21.07
CA GLU A 1024 -52.33 -22.79 20.37
C GLU A 1024 -51.04 -22.01 20.04
N PHE A 1025 -51.12 -20.68 19.89
CA PHE A 1025 -49.97 -19.79 19.70
C PHE A 1025 -49.45 -19.20 21.03
N GLY A 1026 -50.07 -19.55 22.16
CA GLY A 1026 -49.77 -19.03 23.49
C GLY A 1026 -50.36 -17.66 23.81
N ILE A 1027 -51.07 -17.04 22.85
CA ILE A 1027 -51.55 -15.65 22.96
C ILE A 1027 -52.84 -15.62 23.80
N VAL A 1028 -52.73 -15.09 25.02
CA VAL A 1028 -53.83 -15.10 26.01
C VAL A 1028 -54.43 -13.72 26.27
N ASP A 1029 -53.59 -12.67 26.29
CA ASP A 1029 -53.97 -11.29 26.51
C ASP A 1029 -54.58 -10.64 25.27
N GLU A 1030 -55.35 -9.57 25.48
CA GLU A 1030 -56.10 -8.87 24.43
C GLU A 1030 -55.18 -8.04 23.53
N PHE A 1031 -54.11 -7.47 24.11
CA PHE A 1031 -53.11 -6.67 23.41
C PHE A 1031 -52.41 -7.46 22.31
N SER A 1032 -51.83 -8.60 22.68
CA SER A 1032 -51.09 -9.44 21.75
C SER A 1032 -51.96 -10.06 20.65
N LYS A 1033 -53.28 -10.22 20.88
CA LYS A 1033 -54.22 -10.71 19.84
C LYS A 1033 -54.43 -9.68 18.73
N TYR A 1034 -54.65 -8.41 19.07
CA TYR A 1034 -54.73 -7.33 18.08
C TYR A 1034 -53.40 -7.15 17.34
N MET A 1035 -52.28 -7.14 18.07
CA MET A 1035 -50.96 -6.97 17.46
C MET A 1035 -50.64 -8.08 16.46
N TYR A 1036 -51.13 -9.31 16.71
CA TYR A 1036 -51.01 -10.43 15.79
C TYR A 1036 -51.98 -10.34 14.60
N GLU A 1037 -53.29 -10.12 14.82
CA GLU A 1037 -54.31 -10.16 13.75
C GLU A 1037 -54.34 -8.92 12.84
N GLU A 1038 -54.09 -7.71 13.37
CA GLU A 1038 -54.20 -6.45 12.60
C GLU A 1038 -52.84 -5.93 12.12
N HIS A 1039 -51.71 -6.40 12.68
CA HIS A 1039 -50.36 -5.91 12.38
C HIS A 1039 -49.30 -7.01 12.13
N ASP A 1040 -49.71 -8.28 12.02
CA ASP A 1040 -48.81 -9.42 11.77
C ASP A 1040 -47.71 -9.63 12.86
N VAL A 1041 -47.85 -9.09 14.09
CA VAL A 1041 -46.81 -9.09 15.14
C VAL A 1041 -47.00 -10.19 16.20
N TYR A 1042 -46.00 -11.04 16.35
CA TYR A 1042 -45.88 -12.05 17.40
C TYR A 1042 -44.79 -11.66 18.42
N PHE A 1043 -45.17 -11.27 19.64
CA PHE A 1043 -44.20 -11.03 20.72
C PHE A 1043 -43.58 -12.36 21.17
N VAL A 1044 -42.25 -12.47 21.09
CA VAL A 1044 -41.54 -13.72 21.38
C VAL A 1044 -41.57 -14.06 22.87
N SER A 1045 -41.81 -13.07 23.74
CA SER A 1045 -42.10 -13.24 25.16
C SER A 1045 -43.32 -14.14 25.45
N ILE A 1046 -44.28 -14.26 24.53
CA ILE A 1046 -45.48 -15.11 24.68
C ILE A 1046 -45.13 -16.60 24.78
N LEU A 1047 -43.97 -17.03 24.26
CA LEU A 1047 -43.53 -18.42 24.34
C LEU A 1047 -43.42 -18.95 25.78
N THR A 1048 -43.33 -18.08 26.81
CA THR A 1048 -43.38 -18.50 28.22
C THR A 1048 -44.71 -19.19 28.61
N ASN A 1049 -45.80 -18.88 27.90
CA ASN A 1049 -47.11 -19.49 28.12
C ASN A 1049 -47.19 -20.92 27.57
N LEU A 1050 -46.38 -21.23 26.54
CA LEU A 1050 -46.27 -22.55 25.92
C LEU A 1050 -45.15 -23.41 26.57
N ASN A 1051 -44.07 -22.77 27.04
CA ASN A 1051 -42.98 -23.43 27.76
C ASN A 1051 -42.52 -22.58 28.96
N SER A 1052 -42.88 -23.03 30.16
CA SER A 1052 -42.54 -22.36 31.42
C SER A 1052 -41.04 -22.36 31.76
N GLU A 1053 -40.22 -23.19 31.11
CA GLU A 1053 -38.75 -23.11 31.23
C GLU A 1053 -38.19 -21.81 30.63
N LEU A 1054 -38.92 -21.13 29.73
CA LEU A 1054 -38.46 -19.89 29.11
C LEU A 1054 -38.55 -18.67 30.05
N CYS A 1055 -39.32 -18.75 31.15
CA CYS A 1055 -39.49 -17.64 32.10
C CYS A 1055 -38.16 -17.16 32.70
N GLN A 1056 -37.14 -18.02 32.82
CA GLN A 1056 -35.81 -17.63 33.33
C GLN A 1056 -35.07 -16.65 32.40
N PHE A 1057 -35.35 -16.70 31.09
CA PHE A 1057 -34.75 -15.83 30.08
C PHE A 1057 -35.49 -14.49 29.94
N GLN A 1058 -36.67 -14.33 30.54
CA GLN A 1058 -37.46 -13.11 30.45
C GLN A 1058 -36.79 -11.93 31.17
N GLU A 1059 -36.93 -10.73 30.61
CA GLU A 1059 -36.50 -9.45 31.17
C GLU A 1059 -37.61 -8.42 30.96
N SER A 1060 -37.78 -7.51 31.92
CA SER A 1060 -38.62 -6.32 31.75
C SER A 1060 -37.81 -5.23 31.04
N ASP A 1061 -38.35 -4.69 29.94
CA ASP A 1061 -37.74 -3.58 29.21
C ASP A 1061 -38.78 -2.49 28.96
N ILE A 1062 -38.51 -1.28 29.45
CA ILE A 1062 -39.42 -0.13 29.34
C ILE A 1062 -39.47 0.39 27.89
N SER A 1063 -38.50 0.01 27.05
CA SER A 1063 -38.47 0.30 25.59
C SER A 1063 -39.16 -0.78 24.73
N SER A 1064 -39.66 -1.86 25.34
CA SER A 1064 -40.46 -2.89 24.66
C SER A 1064 -41.93 -2.49 24.60
N LEU A 1065 -42.57 -2.75 23.45
CA LEU A 1065 -43.99 -2.48 23.23
C LEU A 1065 -44.90 -3.36 24.11
N SER A 1066 -44.43 -4.54 24.52
CA SER A 1066 -45.10 -5.42 25.49
C SER A 1066 -44.57 -5.26 26.93
N GLY A 1067 -43.58 -4.39 27.15
CA GLY A 1067 -42.84 -4.26 28.41
C GLY A 1067 -41.91 -5.44 28.74
N LEU A 1068 -41.89 -6.50 27.92
CA LEU A 1068 -41.20 -7.76 28.19
C LEU A 1068 -40.39 -8.22 26.96
N VAL A 1069 -39.22 -8.82 27.20
CA VAL A 1069 -38.33 -9.37 26.17
C VAL A 1069 -37.73 -10.69 26.64
N LEU A 1070 -37.22 -11.52 25.71
CA LEU A 1070 -36.42 -12.71 26.03
C LEU A 1070 -34.93 -12.43 25.80
N SER A 1071 -34.09 -12.88 26.72
CA SER A 1071 -32.66 -12.58 26.81
C SER A 1071 -31.84 -13.85 27.04
N SER A 1072 -30.80 -14.08 26.24
CA SER A 1072 -30.02 -15.33 26.27
C SER A 1072 -29.12 -15.52 27.49
N LYS A 1073 -28.86 -14.47 28.29
CA LYS A 1073 -28.17 -14.47 29.60
C LYS A 1073 -26.96 -15.43 29.71
N ASN A 1074 -26.10 -15.44 28.68
CA ASN A 1074 -24.86 -16.26 28.56
C ASN A 1074 -25.03 -17.77 28.25
N GLY A 1075 -26.19 -18.23 27.79
CA GLY A 1075 -26.43 -19.62 27.41
C GLY A 1075 -26.75 -19.85 25.94
N ASN A 1076 -26.69 -21.11 25.50
CA ASN A 1076 -27.30 -21.52 24.23
C ASN A 1076 -28.82 -21.47 24.38
N LEU A 1077 -29.50 -20.65 23.58
CA LEU A 1077 -30.95 -20.51 23.61
C LEU A 1077 -31.54 -21.05 22.30
N ARG A 1078 -32.48 -21.98 22.39
CA ARG A 1078 -33.28 -22.45 21.26
C ARG A 1078 -34.74 -22.09 21.47
N LEU A 1079 -35.26 -21.25 20.61
CA LEU A 1079 -36.67 -20.90 20.53
C LEU A 1079 -37.29 -21.66 19.35
N VAL A 1080 -38.46 -22.25 19.55
CA VAL A 1080 -39.27 -22.85 18.49
C VAL A 1080 -40.62 -22.15 18.56
N LEU A 1081 -41.00 -21.46 17.50
CA LEU A 1081 -42.28 -20.78 17.43
C LEU A 1081 -43.40 -21.76 17.01
N PRO A 1082 -44.67 -21.43 17.34
CA PRO A 1082 -45.81 -22.07 16.70
C PRO A 1082 -45.86 -21.73 15.19
N MET A 1083 -46.72 -22.42 14.44
CA MET A 1083 -46.81 -22.26 12.97
C MET A 1083 -47.56 -20.98 12.59
N LEU A 1084 -46.82 -19.89 12.41
CA LEU A 1084 -47.37 -18.56 12.12
C LEU A 1084 -47.95 -18.49 10.70
N LYS A 1085 -49.19 -18.03 10.58
CA LYS A 1085 -49.88 -17.86 9.28
C LYS A 1085 -49.50 -16.53 8.65
N ASN A 1086 -49.40 -16.46 7.31
CA ASN A 1086 -48.86 -15.28 6.61
C ASN A 1086 -49.58 -14.99 5.28
N TYR A 1087 -49.89 -13.71 5.04
CA TYR A 1087 -50.53 -13.21 3.82
C TYR A 1087 -49.52 -12.64 2.78
N LYS A 1088 -48.45 -13.39 2.49
CA LYS A 1088 -47.38 -13.10 1.50
C LYS A 1088 -46.39 -11.98 1.87
N ASN A 1089 -46.11 -11.76 3.14
CA ASN A 1089 -45.12 -10.78 3.61
C ASN A 1089 -43.76 -11.44 3.97
N TYR A 1090 -42.69 -10.65 4.14
CA TYR A 1090 -41.37 -11.12 4.60
C TYR A 1090 -41.33 -11.26 6.12
N LEU A 1091 -40.44 -12.12 6.63
CA LEU A 1091 -40.28 -12.36 8.06
C LEU A 1091 -39.20 -11.44 8.67
N ILE A 1092 -39.57 -10.65 9.70
CA ILE A 1092 -38.72 -9.64 10.34
C ILE A 1092 -38.65 -9.91 11.84
N CYS A 1093 -37.49 -9.74 12.47
CA CYS A 1093 -37.28 -9.97 13.91
C CYS A 1093 -36.61 -8.78 14.59
N LYS A 1094 -37.23 -8.22 15.64
CA LYS A 1094 -36.65 -7.15 16.48
C LYS A 1094 -35.75 -7.75 17.55
N MET A 1095 -34.48 -7.38 17.50
CA MET A 1095 -33.40 -7.96 18.32
C MET A 1095 -32.36 -6.91 18.75
N ASN A 1096 -31.61 -7.22 19.79
CA ASN A 1096 -30.50 -6.39 20.29
C ASN A 1096 -29.33 -7.30 20.68
N VAL A 1097 -28.21 -7.20 19.96
CA VAL A 1097 -26.98 -7.97 20.25
C VAL A 1097 -26.11 -7.15 21.20
N LYS A 1098 -26.22 -7.42 22.49
CA LYS A 1098 -25.48 -6.70 23.55
C LYS A 1098 -23.99 -7.02 23.51
N LYS A 1099 -23.63 -8.30 23.34
CA LYS A 1099 -22.24 -8.77 23.49
C LYS A 1099 -21.97 -10.14 22.87
N ILE A 1100 -20.79 -10.32 22.29
CA ILE A 1100 -20.26 -11.62 21.84
C ILE A 1100 -19.42 -12.26 22.94
N LEU A 1101 -19.59 -13.57 23.17
CA LEU A 1101 -18.95 -14.31 24.26
C LEU A 1101 -17.84 -15.27 23.77
N SER A 1102 -17.90 -15.71 22.50
CA SER A 1102 -16.88 -16.57 21.87
C SER A 1102 -16.77 -16.31 20.37
N LYS A 1103 -15.66 -16.72 19.74
CA LYS A 1103 -15.47 -16.68 18.28
C LYS A 1103 -16.31 -17.71 17.52
N ASP A 1104 -16.81 -18.73 18.22
CA ASP A 1104 -17.68 -19.77 17.65
C ASP A 1104 -19.17 -19.39 17.69
N CYS A 1105 -19.48 -18.11 17.95
CA CYS A 1105 -20.86 -17.63 18.09
C CYS A 1105 -21.65 -17.65 16.77
N PHE A 1106 -22.95 -17.90 16.89
CA PHE A 1106 -23.89 -17.81 15.77
C PHE A 1106 -25.31 -17.47 16.22
N ILE A 1107 -26.08 -16.93 15.27
CA ILE A 1107 -27.55 -16.87 15.31
C ILE A 1107 -28.04 -17.64 14.07
N LYS A 1108 -28.82 -18.70 14.28
CA LYS A 1108 -29.37 -19.53 13.20
C LYS A 1108 -30.89 -19.43 13.20
N PHE A 1109 -31.45 -19.07 12.05
CA PHE A 1109 -32.88 -19.11 11.76
C PHE A 1109 -33.14 -20.34 10.86
N ILE A 1110 -34.06 -21.20 11.32
CA ILE A 1110 -34.48 -22.42 10.62
C ILE A 1110 -35.94 -22.23 10.24
N ILE A 1111 -36.26 -22.35 8.96
CA ILE A 1111 -37.62 -22.30 8.42
C ILE A 1111 -37.93 -23.70 7.87
N ASN A 1112 -38.94 -24.37 8.42
CA ASN A 1112 -39.20 -25.79 8.12
C ASN A 1112 -39.69 -26.08 6.68
N ASP A 1113 -40.00 -25.05 5.89
CA ASP A 1113 -40.58 -25.16 4.55
C ASP A 1113 -39.53 -25.36 3.43
N ASN A 1114 -38.67 -26.36 3.61
CA ASN A 1114 -37.69 -26.93 2.67
C ASN A 1114 -36.58 -26.03 2.04
N TYR A 1115 -36.60 -24.70 2.16
CA TYR A 1115 -35.77 -23.85 1.26
C TYR A 1115 -34.58 -23.05 1.83
N GLN A 1116 -34.50 -22.67 3.11
CA GLN A 1116 -33.35 -21.88 3.62
C GLN A 1116 -33.07 -22.05 5.13
N ASP A 1117 -31.80 -22.34 5.45
CA ASP A 1117 -31.17 -22.16 6.77
C ASP A 1117 -30.39 -20.83 6.73
N CYS A 1118 -30.82 -19.80 7.48
CA CYS A 1118 -30.10 -18.52 7.55
C CYS A 1118 -29.22 -18.49 8.81
N MET A 1119 -27.90 -18.53 8.66
CA MET A 1119 -26.97 -18.60 9.80
C MET A 1119 -25.94 -17.47 9.79
N LEU A 1120 -26.16 -16.48 10.67
CA LEU A 1120 -25.20 -15.43 10.99
C LEU A 1120 -24.06 -16.03 11.81
N LYS A 1121 -22.82 -15.93 11.32
CA LYS A 1121 -21.62 -16.36 12.06
C LYS A 1121 -20.99 -15.16 12.76
N HIS A 1122 -19.95 -15.38 13.58
CA HIS A 1122 -19.20 -14.31 14.26
C HIS A 1122 -18.91 -13.07 13.39
N LYS A 1123 -18.50 -13.22 12.12
CA LYS A 1123 -18.22 -12.07 11.22
C LYS A 1123 -19.45 -11.17 11.00
N ASP A 1124 -20.63 -11.77 11.00
CA ASP A 1124 -21.90 -11.12 10.69
C ASP A 1124 -22.53 -10.61 11.99
N VAL A 1125 -22.51 -11.42 13.05
CA VAL A 1125 -22.91 -11.04 14.41
C VAL A 1125 -22.07 -9.87 14.94
N SER A 1126 -20.76 -9.81 14.63
CA SER A 1126 -19.88 -8.69 15.03
C SER A 1126 -20.18 -7.38 14.28
N LYS A 1127 -21.06 -7.39 13.27
CA LYS A 1127 -21.64 -6.16 12.72
C LYS A 1127 -22.80 -5.62 13.56
N LEU A 1128 -23.46 -6.51 14.32
CA LEU A 1128 -24.68 -6.22 15.10
C LEU A 1128 -24.38 -5.92 16.57
N GLU A 1129 -23.22 -6.34 17.07
CA GLU A 1129 -22.78 -6.11 18.46
C GLU A 1129 -22.73 -4.62 18.80
N GLY A 1130 -23.53 -4.21 19.79
CA GLY A 1130 -23.55 -2.83 20.29
C GLY A 1130 -24.31 -1.83 19.41
N LEU A 1131 -25.12 -2.27 18.44
CA LEU A 1131 -26.02 -1.41 17.66
C LEU A 1131 -27.29 -0.98 18.41
N GLY A 1132 -27.61 -1.60 19.54
CA GLY A 1132 -28.91 -1.43 20.20
C GLY A 1132 -30.01 -2.26 19.52
N TRP A 1133 -31.25 -1.76 19.55
CA TRP A 1133 -32.38 -2.43 18.90
C TRP A 1133 -32.34 -2.27 17.38
N ILE A 1134 -32.43 -3.39 16.68
CA ILE A 1134 -32.51 -3.48 15.22
C ILE A 1134 -33.63 -4.44 14.82
N GLU A 1135 -34.18 -4.24 13.63
CA GLU A 1135 -34.97 -5.25 12.93
C GLU A 1135 -34.14 -5.93 11.86
N TYR A 1136 -34.05 -7.26 11.94
CA TYR A 1136 -33.35 -8.10 10.97
C TYR A 1136 -34.38 -8.86 10.11
N GLN A 1137 -34.29 -8.75 8.79
CA GLN A 1137 -35.12 -9.51 7.86
C GLN A 1137 -34.52 -10.91 7.66
N ILE A 1138 -35.28 -11.93 8.05
CA ILE A 1138 -34.83 -13.33 8.08
C ILE A 1138 -34.87 -13.96 6.69
N SER A 1139 -35.93 -13.69 5.91
CA SER A 1139 -36.19 -14.34 4.61
C SER A 1139 -35.97 -13.42 3.41
N GLU A 1140 -35.36 -13.94 2.35
CA GLU A 1140 -35.21 -13.28 1.04
C GLU A 1140 -36.42 -13.49 0.13
N TYR A 1141 -37.30 -14.41 0.51
CA TYR A 1141 -38.59 -14.70 -0.13
C TYR A 1141 -39.74 -14.47 0.85
N ARG A 1142 -40.98 -14.51 0.34
CA ARG A 1142 -42.24 -14.36 1.09
C ARG A 1142 -42.84 -15.75 1.37
N PRO A 1143 -42.57 -16.39 2.52
CA PRO A 1143 -43.02 -17.76 2.78
C PRO A 1143 -44.50 -17.81 3.19
N LEU A 1144 -45.16 -18.95 2.96
CA LEU A 1144 -46.49 -19.26 3.48
C LEU A 1144 -46.33 -20.11 4.76
N ASP A 1145 -47.25 -19.98 5.71
CA ASP A 1145 -47.41 -20.77 6.95
C ASP A 1145 -46.10 -21.29 7.60
N VAL A 1146 -45.36 -20.38 8.24
CA VAL A 1146 -44.00 -20.64 8.73
C VAL A 1146 -43.96 -21.18 10.17
N GLN A 1147 -43.32 -22.33 10.35
CA GLN A 1147 -42.69 -22.67 11.62
C GLN A 1147 -41.22 -22.21 11.63
N LEU A 1148 -40.91 -21.20 12.45
CA LEU A 1148 -39.56 -20.69 12.67
C LEU A 1148 -38.94 -21.34 13.92
N SER A 1149 -37.66 -21.72 13.84
CA SER A 1149 -36.81 -21.89 15.03
C SER A 1149 -35.63 -20.91 15.02
N ILE A 1150 -35.24 -20.41 16.19
CA ILE A 1150 -34.06 -19.57 16.39
C ILE A 1150 -33.11 -20.29 17.35
N GLU A 1151 -31.87 -20.54 16.92
CA GLU A 1151 -30.79 -21.08 17.74
C GLU A 1151 -29.70 -20.02 17.92
N ILE A 1152 -29.41 -19.64 19.16
CA ILE A 1152 -28.40 -18.66 19.57
C ILE A 1152 -27.30 -19.40 20.33
N ASN A 1153 -26.04 -19.18 19.97
CA ASN A 1153 -24.87 -19.74 20.66
C ASN A 1153 -23.83 -18.65 20.95
N SER A 1154 -23.37 -18.57 22.21
CA SER A 1154 -22.25 -17.72 22.65
C SER A 1154 -22.43 -16.21 22.39
N ILE A 1155 -23.66 -15.72 22.54
CA ILE A 1155 -24.05 -14.30 22.38
C ILE A 1155 -24.96 -13.91 23.55
N GLU A 1156 -24.76 -12.73 24.12
CA GLU A 1156 -25.71 -12.02 24.97
C GLU A 1156 -26.63 -11.17 24.09
N MET A 1157 -27.89 -11.57 23.96
CA MET A 1157 -28.83 -11.05 22.97
C MET A 1157 -30.24 -10.98 23.55
N GLN A 1158 -30.97 -9.91 23.26
CA GLN A 1158 -32.42 -9.80 23.50
C GLN A 1158 -33.20 -9.93 22.20
N ILE A 1159 -34.43 -10.45 22.29
CA ILE A 1159 -35.44 -10.51 21.22
C ILE A 1159 -36.79 -10.06 21.80
N GLU A 1160 -37.52 -9.21 21.08
CA GLU A 1160 -38.84 -8.68 21.49
C GLU A 1160 -39.98 -9.31 20.70
N TYR A 1161 -40.04 -9.06 19.39
CA TYR A 1161 -41.08 -9.59 18.50
C TYR A 1161 -40.52 -10.11 17.19
N ILE A 1162 -41.30 -10.96 16.55
CA ILE A 1162 -41.19 -11.31 15.13
C ILE A 1162 -42.48 -10.80 14.49
N ARG A 1163 -42.36 -10.10 13.35
CA ARG A 1163 -43.52 -9.66 12.57
C ARG A 1163 -43.39 -10.06 11.12
N PHE A 1164 -44.51 -10.15 10.42
CA PHE A 1164 -44.47 -10.08 8.97
C PHE A 1164 -44.54 -8.62 8.50
N GLY A 1165 -44.01 -8.37 7.30
CA GLY A 1165 -44.15 -7.10 6.60
C GLY A 1165 -43.15 -6.96 5.47
N SER A 1166 -42.83 -5.72 5.12
CA SER A 1166 -41.60 -5.37 4.42
C SER A 1166 -40.79 -4.40 5.27
N ASN A 1167 -39.47 -4.51 5.19
CA ASN A 1167 -38.56 -3.41 5.45
C ASN A 1167 -37.86 -3.06 4.13
N PRO A 1168 -37.42 -1.82 3.92
CA PRO A 1168 -36.64 -1.45 2.73
C PRO A 1168 -35.25 -2.11 2.71
N ARG A 1169 -34.84 -2.76 3.80
CA ARG A 1169 -33.48 -3.25 4.06
C ARG A 1169 -33.48 -4.52 4.91
N LYS A 1170 -32.45 -5.34 4.72
CA LYS A 1170 -32.20 -6.56 5.52
C LYS A 1170 -31.86 -6.29 6.99
N VAL A 1171 -31.40 -5.07 7.31
CA VAL A 1171 -31.28 -4.54 8.67
C VAL A 1171 -31.86 -3.13 8.70
N ALA A 1172 -32.83 -2.89 9.57
CA ALA A 1172 -33.33 -1.57 9.90
C ALA A 1172 -32.90 -1.21 11.33
N TYR A 1173 -32.31 -0.03 11.51
CA TYR A 1173 -31.93 0.47 12.83
C TYR A 1173 -33.17 1.07 13.51
N ILE A 1174 -33.53 0.59 14.70
CA ILE A 1174 -34.62 1.20 15.47
C ILE A 1174 -34.01 2.29 16.37
N PRO A 1175 -34.35 3.57 16.17
CA PRO A 1175 -33.90 4.63 17.08
C PRO A 1175 -34.45 4.38 18.48
N ASP A 1176 -33.69 4.78 19.51
CA ASP A 1176 -34.07 4.57 20.91
C ASP A 1176 -35.48 5.14 21.18
N MET A 1177 -36.36 4.27 21.67
CA MET A 1177 -37.82 4.42 21.74
C MET A 1177 -38.25 5.37 22.85
N SER A 1178 -37.77 6.61 22.78
CA SER A 1178 -38.17 7.68 23.67
C SER A 1178 -38.96 8.73 22.92
N PHE A 1179 -39.97 9.29 23.61
CA PHE A 1179 -40.87 10.39 23.24
C PHE A 1179 -40.31 11.51 22.33
N ILE A 1180 -38.99 11.68 22.32
CA ILE A 1180 -38.25 12.84 21.78
C ILE A 1180 -37.68 12.59 20.38
N SER A 1181 -37.38 11.34 19.99
CA SER A 1181 -36.83 11.05 18.65
C SER A 1181 -37.85 11.33 17.54
N TYR A 1182 -39.13 10.99 17.75
CA TYR A 1182 -40.21 11.21 16.79
C TYR A 1182 -40.67 12.67 16.66
N LEU A 1183 -40.25 13.55 17.58
CA LEU A 1183 -40.51 14.99 17.49
C LEU A 1183 -39.61 15.70 16.45
N LEU A 1184 -38.59 14.98 15.96
CA LEU A 1184 -37.76 15.33 14.81
C LEU A 1184 -38.25 14.54 13.58
N PRO A 1185 -39.11 15.10 12.71
CA PRO A 1185 -39.51 14.44 11.48
C PRO A 1185 -38.29 14.37 10.57
N ASP A 1186 -37.71 13.17 10.48
CA ASP A 1186 -36.59 12.77 9.62
C ASP A 1186 -35.63 13.92 9.26
N TYR A 1187 -34.97 14.51 10.28
CA TYR A 1187 -34.24 15.77 10.17
C TYR A 1187 -33.04 15.73 9.19
N HIS A 1188 -32.74 14.53 8.68
CA HIS A 1188 -31.84 14.22 7.55
C HIS A 1188 -32.37 14.69 6.20
N LYS A 1189 -33.68 14.85 6.04
CA LYS A 1189 -34.28 15.53 4.87
C LYS A 1189 -34.26 17.05 5.01
N PHE A 1190 -34.34 17.55 6.25
CA PHE A 1190 -34.22 18.97 6.59
C PHE A 1190 -32.80 19.52 6.36
N PHE A 1191 -31.80 18.68 6.62
CA PHE A 1191 -30.41 18.89 6.24
C PHE A 1191 -29.89 17.59 5.64
N SER A 1192 -29.87 17.49 4.30
CA SER A 1192 -29.34 16.33 3.57
C SER A 1192 -27.97 15.92 4.10
N ASN A 1193 -27.67 14.61 4.13
CA ASN A 1193 -26.45 14.04 4.75
C ASN A 1193 -25.17 14.79 4.35
N VAL A 1194 -25.12 15.24 3.10
CA VAL A 1194 -24.32 16.40 2.70
C VAL A 1194 -25.28 17.50 2.20
N PRO A 1195 -25.32 18.70 2.81
CA PRO A 1195 -26.11 19.83 2.29
C PRO A 1195 -25.66 20.20 0.87
N GLU A 1196 -26.53 20.76 0.04
CA GLU A 1196 -26.21 21.01 -1.38
C GLU A 1196 -24.99 21.93 -1.56
N THR A 1197 -24.85 22.96 -0.72
CA THR A 1197 -23.66 23.84 -0.63
C THR A 1197 -22.39 23.15 -0.14
N PHE A 1198 -22.50 21.93 0.38
CA PHE A 1198 -21.40 21.05 0.75
C PHE A 1198 -21.20 19.89 -0.24
N LYS A 1199 -22.16 19.57 -1.14
CA LYS A 1199 -21.93 18.60 -2.23
C LYS A 1199 -20.72 19.04 -3.05
N ASP A 1200 -20.59 20.33 -3.37
CA ASP A 1200 -19.41 20.88 -4.05
C ASP A 1200 -18.09 20.85 -3.25
N LYS A 1201 -18.13 20.60 -1.94
CA LYS A 1201 -16.95 20.47 -1.06
C LYS A 1201 -16.54 19.01 -0.81
N TYR A 1202 -17.51 18.11 -0.62
CA TYR A 1202 -17.24 16.67 -0.50
C TYR A 1202 -17.02 16.04 -1.88
N PHE A 1203 -17.86 16.37 -2.85
CA PHE A 1203 -17.91 15.78 -4.19
C PHE A 1203 -17.77 16.90 -5.22
N SER A 1204 -16.68 17.67 -5.13
CA SER A 1204 -16.40 18.74 -6.09
C SER A 1204 -16.43 18.16 -7.50
N ARG A 1205 -17.43 18.56 -8.29
CA ARG A 1205 -17.54 18.13 -9.70
C ARG A 1205 -16.24 18.40 -10.46
N LYS A 1206 -15.58 19.51 -10.15
CA LYS A 1206 -14.28 19.92 -10.70
C LYS A 1206 -13.11 19.01 -10.27
N GLU A 1207 -13.20 18.30 -9.15
CA GLU A 1207 -12.25 17.23 -8.80
C GLU A 1207 -12.56 15.94 -9.58
N MET A 1208 -13.85 15.59 -9.70
CA MET A 1208 -14.29 14.39 -10.42
C MET A 1208 -14.09 14.45 -11.94
N GLU A 1209 -14.19 15.64 -12.54
CA GLU A 1209 -13.96 15.85 -13.98
C GLU A 1209 -12.47 15.87 -14.36
N ASN A 1210 -11.58 16.29 -13.45
CA ASN A 1210 -10.15 16.51 -13.78
C ASN A 1210 -9.29 15.27 -13.51
N LEU A 1211 -9.76 14.11 -13.97
CA LEU A 1211 -9.08 12.82 -13.89
C LEU A 1211 -8.21 12.48 -15.13
N LEU A 1212 -8.08 13.41 -16.08
CA LEU A 1212 -7.27 13.27 -17.29
C LEU A 1212 -6.36 14.47 -17.54
N ASP A 1213 -5.05 14.24 -17.35
CA ASP A 1213 -3.99 15.21 -17.67
C ASP A 1213 -3.38 14.98 -19.07
N LEU A 1214 -2.80 16.05 -19.63
CA LEU A 1214 -2.06 15.95 -20.90
C LEU A 1214 -0.94 14.90 -20.83
N LYS A 1215 -0.26 14.81 -19.68
CA LYS A 1215 0.81 13.85 -19.43
C LYS A 1215 0.32 12.40 -19.59
N ASP A 1216 -0.92 12.10 -19.21
CA ASP A 1216 -1.50 10.78 -19.40
C ASP A 1216 -1.69 10.46 -20.88
N ILE A 1217 -2.31 11.38 -21.63
CA ILE A 1217 -2.51 11.23 -23.08
C ILE A 1217 -1.18 10.96 -23.77
N LEU A 1218 -0.16 11.80 -23.54
CA LEU A 1218 1.15 11.68 -24.17
C LEU A 1218 1.95 10.45 -23.74
N ASN A 1219 1.68 9.89 -22.55
CA ASN A 1219 2.23 8.62 -22.10
C ASN A 1219 1.53 7.39 -22.71
N SER A 1220 0.63 7.54 -23.69
CA SER A 1220 -0.07 6.43 -24.39
C SER A 1220 -0.13 6.59 -25.92
N LEU A 1221 0.48 7.65 -26.45
CA LEU A 1221 0.48 8.03 -27.86
C LEU A 1221 1.91 8.16 -28.36
#